data_AF-A0A1U6IF92-F1
#
_entry.id   AF-A0A1U6IF92-F1
#
_cell.length_a   1.000
_cell.length_b   1.000
_cell.length_c   1.000
_cell.angle_alpha   90.00
_cell.angle_beta   90.00
_cell.angle_gamma   90.00
#
_symmetry.space_group_name_H-M   'P 1'
#
loop_
_entity.id
_entity.type
_entity.pdbx_description
1 polymer ?
#
loop_
_entity_poly.entity_id
_entity_poly.type
_entity_poly.pdbx_seq_one_letter_code
_entity_poly.pdbx_strand_id
1 'polypeptide(L)'
;MDPKQHLYLVDGSAYIFRAYHRLPPLTNPEGTPVGAVYGYTTMLWKLADDLNKADGPTHLAVILDAGSKSFRNDIYEEYKANRPPPPEDLRPQFPLIRDATRAFSLPCIEEQGFEADDLIASYARAAAEQGWNVTIVSSDKDLMQLVGTCEKGGGKIDMLDTMKNQRIDIDEVVEKFGVPPEKVGDVLALMGDSVDNVPGVYGVGPKTATKLIQDYGDLESALAAAPGMKKSKLQERLIEQAEQARLSKVLVTLKEDCNLPMPLEDFKLDAIPPEPLAEFLSTHGFTSLLKRLNGGAGSPERATQLHPSKPVAAGAAPAEGAARQSLPEFPALDYAAYECVQTLEALRAWVDKAAAAHLVAVDTETSALDAMQADLTGVSLAIGPNDACYIPLGHGGSDMFAEKPQQVPLDKAIEVLKPLLESEAVLKVGQNIKYDLNVLARYGIAVSPVDDTMIESFCLDAGRSIDGIGGGHGMDELSERHLGHKPMAFKDLCGTGKKAIPFGEVPLDKATHYAAEDADVTWRLHTLLKPRLSEEGGTRIYERVDRPLIPVVAQMERHGIKVDREKLAGLSSQFAEAIGALEAEIHEAAGQEFTIGSPKQLGEVLFDKLGYKGGKKGKSGQYSTDQSVLEKLAGEGAEVATKVLEWRQLSKLRSTYTEALQAAINPKTGRVHTSYSLVGAQTGRLSSTDPNLQNIPIRTEIGRQIRDCFVADKGNVLLAADYSQIELRLAAYMADVPSLKEAFANGEDIHARTAQEMFGTVDRDTRGRAKTINFAILYGISRWGLAGRLGVEADEAQAMIDRYFERFPGIQRYIAYTLEQVRERGYSETLFGRKTWFPRITSKNQAERQGSERAAINAPIQGTCADIIKRAMVRMQPELEKAGLGHVRMLLQVHDELVFELPEADVAAASKVIERVMASAAEPAVKLDVPLGVEIGSGSSWGAAH
;
A
#
# COMPACT_ATOMS: atom_id res chain seq x y z
N MET A 1 -52.41 -15.32 -24.18
CA MET A 1 -51.39 -14.55 -24.92
C MET A 1 -50.26 -15.53 -25.14
N ASP A 2 -49.88 -15.80 -26.39
CA ASP A 2 -48.68 -16.59 -26.64
C ASP A 2 -47.48 -15.92 -25.94
N PRO A 3 -46.57 -16.70 -25.34
CA PRO A 3 -45.40 -16.15 -24.68
C PRO A 3 -44.60 -15.32 -25.69
N LYS A 4 -44.34 -14.04 -25.37
CA LYS A 4 -43.58 -13.13 -26.22
C LYS A 4 -42.15 -13.69 -26.36
N GLN A 5 -41.70 -13.92 -27.59
CA GLN A 5 -40.36 -14.45 -27.86
C GLN A 5 -39.28 -13.48 -27.35
N HIS A 6 -38.19 -14.02 -26.81
CA HIS A 6 -37.07 -13.25 -26.28
C HIS A 6 -35.74 -13.84 -26.78
N LEU A 7 -35.01 -13.04 -27.56
CA LEU A 7 -33.73 -13.39 -28.17
C LEU A 7 -32.56 -12.82 -27.37
N TYR A 8 -31.56 -13.65 -27.06
CA TYR A 8 -30.27 -13.21 -26.55
C TYR A 8 -29.21 -13.26 -27.66
N LEU A 9 -28.52 -12.14 -27.87
CA LEU A 9 -27.43 -12.02 -28.83
C LEU A 9 -26.13 -11.81 -28.05
N VAL A 10 -25.26 -12.81 -28.06
CA VAL A 10 -23.99 -12.77 -27.31
C VAL A 10 -22.87 -12.29 -28.21
N ASP A 11 -22.22 -11.21 -27.81
CA ASP A 11 -20.97 -10.75 -28.41
C ASP A 11 -19.83 -11.67 -27.98
N GLY A 12 -19.62 -12.71 -28.79
CA GLY A 12 -18.62 -13.73 -28.54
C GLY A 12 -17.20 -13.17 -28.69
N SER A 13 -16.98 -12.22 -29.61
CA SER A 13 -15.69 -11.57 -29.81
C SER A 13 -15.22 -10.87 -28.53
N ALA A 14 -16.09 -10.08 -27.89
CA ALA A 14 -15.76 -9.43 -26.63
C ALA A 14 -15.52 -10.45 -25.50
N TYR A 15 -16.26 -11.57 -25.47
CA TYR A 15 -16.06 -12.63 -24.48
C TYR A 15 -14.68 -13.29 -24.58
N ILE A 16 -14.15 -13.46 -25.79
CA ILE A 16 -12.82 -14.08 -26.00
C ILE A 16 -11.71 -13.24 -25.36
N PHE A 17 -11.66 -11.95 -25.68
CA PHE A 17 -10.62 -11.06 -25.13
C PHE A 17 -10.78 -10.89 -23.62
N ARG A 18 -12.02 -10.83 -23.11
CA ARG A 18 -12.29 -10.80 -21.66
C ARG A 18 -11.79 -12.06 -20.96
N ALA A 19 -12.05 -13.24 -21.53
CA ALA A 19 -11.58 -14.51 -20.98
C ALA A 19 -10.04 -14.57 -20.95
N TYR A 20 -9.40 -14.14 -22.05
CA TYR A 20 -7.95 -14.13 -22.19
C TYR A 20 -7.26 -13.25 -21.15
N HIS A 21 -7.73 -12.03 -20.91
CA HIS A 21 -7.11 -11.12 -19.95
C HIS A 21 -7.39 -11.45 -18.48
N ARG A 22 -8.42 -12.24 -18.20
CA ARG A 22 -8.85 -12.56 -16.82
C ARG A 22 -8.19 -13.80 -16.25
N LEU A 23 -7.83 -14.77 -17.09
CA LEU A 23 -7.30 -16.05 -16.66
C LEU A 23 -5.80 -16.14 -16.89
N PRO A 24 -5.05 -16.84 -16.01
CA PRO A 24 -3.65 -17.13 -16.26
C PRO A 24 -3.48 -18.00 -17.52
N PRO A 25 -2.27 -18.07 -18.11
CA PRO A 25 -2.00 -18.98 -19.22
C PRO A 25 -2.27 -20.43 -18.80
N LEU A 26 -3.27 -21.06 -19.41
CA LEU A 26 -3.61 -22.48 -19.21
C LEU A 26 -3.34 -23.25 -20.50
N THR A 27 -2.89 -24.50 -20.39
CA THR A 27 -2.69 -25.41 -21.53
C THR A 27 -3.50 -26.68 -21.34
N ASN A 28 -4.01 -27.24 -22.44
CA ASN A 28 -4.66 -28.55 -22.46
C ASN A 28 -3.61 -29.68 -22.29
N PRO A 29 -4.02 -30.96 -22.15
CA PRO A 29 -3.09 -32.09 -22.00
C PRO A 29 -2.09 -32.27 -23.16
N GLU A 30 -2.38 -31.73 -24.33
CA GLU A 30 -1.54 -31.79 -25.53
C GLU A 30 -0.60 -30.57 -25.65
N GLY A 31 -0.62 -29.66 -24.66
CA GLY A 31 0.23 -28.47 -24.61
C GLY A 31 -0.30 -27.27 -25.41
N THR A 32 -1.53 -27.33 -25.93
CA THR A 32 -2.17 -26.20 -26.62
C THR A 32 -2.71 -25.19 -25.61
N PRO A 33 -2.46 -23.88 -25.76
CA PRO A 33 -3.07 -22.85 -24.91
C PRO A 33 -4.60 -22.92 -24.96
N VAL A 34 -5.27 -22.88 -23.81
CA VAL A 34 -6.74 -22.95 -23.68
C VAL A 34 -7.31 -22.03 -22.60
N GLY A 35 -6.53 -21.07 -22.09
CA GLY A 35 -6.97 -20.14 -21.04
C GLY A 35 -8.21 -19.32 -21.41
N ALA A 36 -8.23 -18.73 -22.61
CA ALA A 36 -9.39 -18.00 -23.12
C ALA A 36 -10.57 -18.94 -23.40
N VAL A 37 -10.31 -20.15 -23.89
CA VAL A 37 -11.34 -21.18 -24.14
C VAL A 37 -12.05 -21.54 -22.84
N TYR A 38 -11.31 -21.83 -21.76
CA TYR A 38 -11.89 -22.19 -20.45
C TYR A 38 -12.76 -21.06 -19.87
N GLY A 39 -12.26 -19.81 -19.94
CA GLY A 39 -13.01 -18.64 -19.47
C GLY A 39 -14.28 -18.41 -20.28
N TYR A 40 -14.17 -18.52 -21.61
CA TYR A 40 -15.29 -18.40 -22.54
C TYR A 40 -16.37 -19.45 -22.26
N THR A 41 -15.99 -20.74 -22.15
CA THR A 41 -16.90 -21.85 -21.81
C THR A 41 -17.58 -21.63 -20.46
N THR A 42 -16.87 -21.12 -19.45
CA THR A 42 -17.45 -20.83 -18.13
C THR A 42 -18.48 -19.68 -18.19
N MET A 43 -18.20 -18.64 -18.98
CA MET A 43 -19.12 -17.51 -19.16
C MET A 43 -20.39 -17.91 -19.93
N LEU A 44 -20.25 -18.71 -20.99
CA LEU A 44 -21.39 -19.31 -21.69
C LEU A 44 -22.20 -20.22 -20.76
N TRP A 45 -21.55 -21.04 -19.94
CA TRP A 45 -22.23 -21.91 -18.98
C TRP A 45 -23.07 -21.12 -17.97
N LYS A 46 -22.50 -20.04 -17.41
CA LYS A 46 -23.22 -19.19 -16.46
C LYS A 46 -24.42 -18.53 -17.14
N LEU A 47 -24.22 -18.01 -18.36
CA LEU A 47 -25.32 -17.46 -19.15
C LEU A 47 -26.39 -18.52 -19.38
N ALA A 48 -25.99 -19.76 -19.68
CA ALA A 48 -26.86 -20.90 -19.95
C ALA A 48 -27.66 -21.38 -18.72
N ASP A 49 -27.06 -21.40 -17.53
CA ASP A 49 -27.75 -21.72 -16.27
C ASP A 49 -28.78 -20.64 -15.88
N ASP A 50 -28.49 -19.37 -16.19
CA ASP A 50 -29.40 -18.26 -15.95
C ASP A 50 -30.66 -18.29 -16.86
N LEU A 51 -30.70 -19.13 -17.91
CA LEU A 51 -31.79 -19.24 -18.89
C LEU A 51 -33.04 -19.98 -18.35
N ASN A 52 -32.93 -20.74 -17.24
CA ASN A 52 -34.05 -21.50 -16.67
C ASN A 52 -35.00 -20.67 -15.78
N LYS A 53 -34.87 -19.34 -15.76
CA LYS A 53 -35.75 -18.43 -14.99
C LYS A 53 -37.01 -18.11 -15.78
N ALA A 54 -38.10 -17.75 -15.09
CA ALA A 54 -39.42 -17.52 -15.70
C ALA A 54 -39.45 -16.44 -16.81
N ASP A 55 -38.45 -15.56 -16.87
CA ASP A 55 -38.26 -14.50 -17.90
C ASP A 55 -36.99 -14.73 -18.76
N GLY A 56 -36.49 -15.97 -18.87
CA GLY A 56 -35.31 -16.32 -19.68
C GLY A 56 -35.55 -16.27 -21.20
N PRO A 57 -34.50 -16.27 -22.03
CA PRO A 57 -34.66 -16.22 -23.48
C PRO A 57 -35.23 -17.52 -24.05
N THR A 58 -36.03 -17.37 -25.10
CA THR A 58 -36.50 -18.48 -25.92
C THR A 58 -35.53 -18.79 -27.07
N HIS A 59 -34.71 -17.82 -27.46
CA HIS A 59 -33.72 -17.94 -28.53
C HIS A 59 -32.36 -17.38 -28.08
N LEU A 60 -31.27 -18.00 -28.49
CA LEU A 60 -29.91 -17.52 -28.20
C LEU A 60 -28.98 -17.77 -29.38
N ALA A 61 -28.17 -16.77 -29.72
CA ALA A 61 -27.10 -16.90 -30.69
C ALA A 61 -25.82 -16.24 -30.19
N VAL A 62 -24.68 -16.81 -30.57
CA VAL A 62 -23.35 -16.23 -30.35
C VAL A 62 -22.83 -15.69 -31.68
N ILE A 63 -22.37 -14.45 -31.67
CA ILE A 63 -21.87 -13.75 -32.85
C ILE A 63 -20.38 -13.49 -32.67
N LEU A 64 -19.59 -13.84 -33.67
CA LEU A 64 -18.13 -13.71 -33.70
C LEU A 64 -17.68 -12.92 -34.92
N ASP A 65 -16.52 -12.27 -34.82
CA ASP A 65 -15.85 -11.70 -35.98
C ASP A 65 -15.26 -12.80 -36.86
N ALA A 66 -15.55 -12.76 -38.16
CA ALA A 66 -15.00 -13.68 -39.14
C ALA A 66 -13.51 -13.40 -39.47
N GLY A 67 -13.01 -12.19 -39.17
CA GLY A 67 -11.64 -11.78 -39.45
C GLY A 67 -11.32 -10.36 -38.99
N SER A 68 -10.10 -9.90 -39.27
CA SER A 68 -9.61 -8.58 -38.84
C SER A 68 -9.94 -7.44 -39.80
N LYS A 69 -10.70 -7.70 -40.87
CA LYS A 69 -11.08 -6.72 -41.89
C LYS A 69 -12.58 -6.73 -42.11
N SER A 70 -13.17 -5.54 -42.17
CA SER A 70 -14.58 -5.29 -42.49
C SER A 70 -14.72 -4.25 -43.60
N PHE A 71 -15.94 -4.00 -44.06
CA PHE A 71 -16.21 -2.93 -45.04
C PHE A 71 -15.76 -1.54 -44.56
N ARG A 72 -15.61 -1.32 -43.24
CA ARG A 72 -15.09 -0.07 -42.67
C ARG A 72 -13.64 0.18 -43.08
N ASN A 73 -12.84 -0.87 -43.29
CA ASN A 73 -11.47 -0.74 -43.79
C ASN A 73 -11.40 -0.27 -45.25
N ASP A 74 -12.44 -0.51 -46.05
CA ASP A 74 -12.54 0.02 -47.42
C ASP A 74 -12.93 1.51 -47.43
N ILE A 75 -13.59 1.98 -46.36
CA ILE A 75 -14.01 3.39 -46.18
C ILE A 75 -12.86 4.22 -45.58
N TYR A 76 -12.15 3.66 -44.59
CA TYR A 76 -11.02 4.32 -43.92
C TYR A 76 -9.88 3.32 -43.68
N GLU A 77 -8.80 3.48 -44.43
CA GLU A 77 -7.67 2.54 -44.42
C GLU A 77 -7.01 2.40 -43.04
N GLU A 78 -6.98 3.49 -42.25
CA GLU A 78 -6.38 3.45 -40.92
C GLU A 78 -7.32 2.88 -39.83
N TYR A 79 -8.55 2.50 -40.15
CA TYR A 79 -9.50 1.93 -39.19
C TYR A 79 -8.94 0.64 -38.58
N LYS A 80 -8.89 0.58 -37.25
CA LYS A 80 -8.26 -0.50 -36.46
C LYS A 80 -6.79 -0.81 -36.81
N ALA A 81 -6.09 0.05 -37.57
CA ALA A 81 -4.71 -0.19 -38.01
C ALA A 81 -3.69 -0.19 -36.87
N ASN A 82 -3.98 0.52 -35.78
CA ASN A 82 -3.14 0.57 -34.58
C ASN A 82 -3.40 -0.59 -33.60
N ARG A 83 -4.38 -1.48 -33.88
CA ARG A 83 -4.62 -2.64 -33.02
C ARG A 83 -3.48 -3.64 -33.21
N PRO A 84 -2.77 -4.04 -32.14
CA PRO A 84 -1.74 -5.06 -32.25
C PRO A 84 -2.38 -6.37 -32.72
N PRO A 85 -1.68 -7.20 -33.51
CA PRO A 85 -2.22 -8.49 -33.90
C PRO A 85 -2.46 -9.35 -32.65
N PRO A 86 -3.44 -10.28 -32.67
CA PRO A 86 -3.73 -11.12 -31.53
C PRO A 86 -2.46 -11.84 -31.03
N PRO A 87 -2.25 -11.93 -29.70
CA PRO A 87 -1.13 -12.65 -29.10
C PRO A 87 -0.95 -14.05 -29.69
N GLU A 88 0.31 -14.50 -29.81
CA GLU A 88 0.62 -15.79 -30.46
C GLU A 88 -0.06 -16.98 -29.76
N ASP A 89 -0.26 -16.90 -28.45
CA ASP A 89 -0.93 -17.91 -27.64
C ASP A 89 -2.47 -17.83 -27.70
N LEU A 90 -3.05 -16.69 -28.09
CA LEU A 90 -4.49 -16.54 -28.32
C LEU A 90 -4.93 -17.05 -29.70
N ARG A 91 -4.08 -16.89 -30.73
CA ARG A 91 -4.39 -17.34 -32.10
C ARG A 91 -4.88 -18.80 -32.21
N PRO A 92 -4.24 -19.81 -31.59
CA PRO A 92 -4.72 -21.19 -31.67
C PRO A 92 -6.04 -21.45 -30.93
N GLN A 93 -6.50 -20.51 -30.10
CA GLN A 93 -7.73 -20.65 -29.30
C GLN A 93 -9.00 -20.26 -30.05
N PHE A 94 -8.91 -19.42 -31.10
CA PHE A 94 -10.10 -18.98 -31.86
C PHE A 94 -10.91 -20.12 -32.50
N PRO A 95 -10.30 -21.15 -33.12
CA PRO A 95 -11.05 -22.32 -33.59
C PRO A 95 -11.70 -23.09 -32.43
N LEU A 96 -10.97 -23.27 -31.32
CA LEU A 96 -11.47 -23.99 -30.14
C LEU A 96 -12.67 -23.30 -29.48
N ILE A 97 -12.75 -21.97 -29.55
CA ILE A 97 -13.91 -21.21 -29.07
C ILE A 97 -15.14 -21.47 -29.96
N ARG A 98 -14.97 -21.55 -31.28
CA ARG A 98 -16.08 -21.94 -32.18
C ARG A 98 -16.55 -23.35 -31.87
N ASP A 99 -15.62 -24.25 -31.62
CA ASP A 99 -15.93 -25.63 -31.24
C ASP A 99 -16.62 -25.70 -29.87
N ALA A 100 -16.22 -24.86 -28.90
CA ALA A 100 -16.91 -24.72 -27.62
C ALA A 100 -18.37 -24.29 -27.81
N THR A 101 -18.63 -23.26 -28.61
CA THR A 101 -20.00 -22.78 -28.91
C THR A 101 -20.87 -23.85 -29.56
N ARG A 102 -20.31 -24.58 -30.54
CA ARG A 102 -20.98 -25.72 -31.19
C ARG A 102 -21.22 -26.87 -30.22
N ALA A 103 -20.31 -27.11 -29.28
CA ALA A 103 -20.47 -28.13 -28.25
C ALA A 103 -21.63 -27.83 -27.29
N PHE A 104 -21.92 -26.54 -27.04
CA PHE A 104 -23.16 -26.11 -26.36
C PHE A 104 -24.42 -26.22 -27.24
N SER A 105 -24.28 -26.61 -28.51
CA SER A 105 -25.36 -26.60 -29.52
C SER A 105 -25.98 -25.22 -29.72
N LEU A 106 -25.18 -24.17 -29.54
CA LEU A 106 -25.60 -22.80 -29.79
C LEU A 106 -25.25 -22.38 -31.22
N PRO A 107 -26.14 -21.65 -31.91
CA PRO A 107 -25.83 -20.99 -33.16
C PRO A 107 -24.59 -20.11 -33.03
N CYS A 108 -23.58 -20.36 -33.87
CA CYS A 108 -22.35 -19.59 -33.95
C CYS A 108 -22.33 -18.87 -35.30
N ILE A 109 -22.54 -17.56 -35.29
CA ILE A 109 -22.73 -16.75 -36.50
C ILE A 109 -21.50 -15.87 -36.73
N GLU A 110 -20.96 -15.93 -37.95
CA GLU A 110 -19.88 -15.09 -38.43
C GLU A 110 -20.04 -14.92 -39.95
N GLU A 111 -19.82 -13.71 -40.48
CA GLU A 111 -19.94 -13.40 -41.92
C GLU A 111 -18.73 -12.59 -42.36
N GLN A 112 -18.11 -12.95 -43.49
CA GLN A 112 -16.95 -12.22 -43.99
C GLN A 112 -17.34 -10.80 -44.45
N GLY A 113 -16.50 -9.83 -44.12
CA GLY A 113 -16.71 -8.43 -44.50
C GLY A 113 -17.59 -7.63 -43.55
N PHE A 114 -18.18 -8.26 -42.53
CA PHE A 114 -18.94 -7.61 -41.47
C PHE A 114 -18.31 -7.89 -40.09
N GLU A 115 -18.55 -6.97 -39.15
CA GLU A 115 -18.14 -7.13 -37.75
C GLU A 115 -19.26 -7.77 -36.95
N ALA A 116 -18.94 -8.38 -35.82
CA ALA A 116 -19.93 -8.99 -34.92
C ALA A 116 -21.03 -7.99 -34.54
N ASP A 117 -20.66 -6.72 -34.32
CA ASP A 117 -21.60 -5.67 -33.93
C ASP A 117 -22.66 -5.37 -35.01
N ASP A 118 -22.29 -5.47 -36.29
CA ASP A 118 -23.23 -5.25 -37.41
C ASP A 118 -24.22 -6.41 -37.54
N LEU A 119 -23.76 -7.64 -37.33
CA LEU A 119 -24.62 -8.80 -37.31
C LEU A 119 -25.56 -8.75 -36.10
N ILE A 120 -25.06 -8.38 -34.91
CA ILE A 120 -25.88 -8.17 -33.72
C ILE A 120 -26.95 -7.11 -33.99
N ALA A 121 -26.57 -5.98 -34.59
CA ALA A 121 -27.49 -4.91 -34.94
C ALA A 121 -28.61 -5.38 -35.88
N SER A 122 -28.24 -6.10 -36.94
CA SER A 122 -29.17 -6.61 -37.94
C SER A 122 -30.14 -7.65 -37.35
N TYR A 123 -29.64 -8.59 -36.55
CA TYR A 123 -30.49 -9.57 -35.87
C TYR A 123 -31.39 -8.94 -34.80
N ALA A 124 -30.88 -7.98 -34.03
CA ALA A 124 -31.66 -7.29 -33.01
C ALA A 124 -32.83 -6.53 -33.63
N ARG A 125 -32.60 -5.84 -34.75
CA ARG A 125 -33.65 -5.12 -35.48
C ARG A 125 -34.67 -6.05 -36.10
N ALA A 126 -34.22 -7.08 -36.82
CA ALA A 126 -35.13 -8.05 -37.43
C ALA A 126 -36.05 -8.71 -36.40
N ALA A 127 -35.52 -9.11 -35.24
CA ALA A 127 -36.31 -9.69 -34.16
C ALA A 127 -37.26 -8.67 -33.52
N ALA A 128 -36.79 -7.45 -33.25
CA ALA A 128 -37.63 -6.42 -32.65
C ALA A 128 -38.78 -5.96 -33.58
N GLU A 129 -38.58 -5.94 -34.90
CA GLU A 129 -39.62 -5.66 -35.90
C GLU A 129 -40.71 -6.73 -35.95
N GLN A 130 -40.37 -7.99 -35.62
CA GLN A 130 -41.34 -9.08 -35.42
C GLN A 130 -42.04 -9.01 -34.04
N GLY A 131 -41.71 -8.01 -33.23
CA GLY A 131 -42.25 -7.82 -31.89
C GLY A 131 -41.57 -8.67 -30.81
N TRP A 132 -40.38 -9.22 -31.06
CA TRP A 132 -39.64 -9.98 -30.05
C TRP A 132 -38.91 -9.03 -29.09
N ASN A 133 -38.69 -9.48 -27.86
CA ASN A 133 -37.72 -8.80 -26.99
C ASN A 133 -36.32 -9.28 -27.34
N VAL A 134 -35.32 -8.42 -27.24
CA VAL A 134 -33.92 -8.72 -27.53
C VAL A 134 -33.05 -8.23 -26.39
N THR A 135 -32.16 -9.07 -25.89
CA THR A 135 -31.10 -8.67 -24.96
C THR A 135 -29.74 -8.91 -25.60
N ILE A 136 -29.00 -7.82 -25.79
CA ILE A 136 -27.64 -7.86 -26.31
C ILE A 136 -26.69 -8.06 -25.14
N VAL A 137 -25.99 -9.19 -25.11
CA VAL A 137 -25.05 -9.54 -24.06
C VAL A 137 -23.66 -9.02 -24.46
N SER A 138 -23.44 -7.72 -24.23
CA SER A 138 -22.16 -7.04 -24.44
C SER A 138 -22.04 -5.84 -23.48
N SER A 139 -20.83 -5.30 -23.38
CA SER A 139 -20.61 -3.97 -22.77
C SER A 139 -20.05 -2.97 -23.78
N ASP A 140 -20.03 -3.33 -25.06
CA ASP A 140 -19.60 -2.42 -26.11
C ASP A 140 -20.52 -1.19 -26.10
N LYS A 141 -19.89 -0.03 -26.20
CA LYS A 141 -20.57 1.25 -26.13
C LYS A 141 -21.29 1.54 -27.46
N ASP A 142 -20.84 0.97 -28.58
CA ASP A 142 -21.39 1.23 -29.91
C ASP A 142 -22.76 0.57 -30.08
N LEU A 143 -22.95 -0.62 -29.48
CA LEU A 143 -24.23 -1.33 -29.42
C LEU A 143 -25.32 -0.61 -28.60
N MET A 144 -24.94 0.37 -27.77
CA MET A 144 -25.91 1.18 -27.00
C MET A 144 -26.80 2.04 -27.91
N GLN A 145 -26.43 2.23 -29.18
CA GLN A 145 -27.26 2.87 -30.20
C GLN A 145 -28.57 2.11 -30.50
N LEU A 146 -28.62 0.81 -30.18
CA LEU A 146 -29.75 -0.06 -30.50
C LEU A 146 -30.80 -0.14 -29.38
N VAL A 147 -30.44 0.29 -28.16
CA VAL A 147 -31.30 0.20 -26.97
C VAL A 147 -32.57 1.02 -27.16
N GLY A 148 -33.71 0.44 -26.83
CA GLY A 148 -35.01 1.11 -26.89
C GLY A 148 -36.14 0.21 -27.38
N THR A 149 -37.25 0.84 -27.77
CA THR A 149 -38.42 0.11 -28.31
C THR A 149 -38.50 0.34 -29.81
N CYS A 150 -38.57 -0.74 -30.59
CA CYS A 150 -38.74 -0.65 -32.03
C CYS A 150 -40.14 -0.11 -32.36
N GLU A 151 -40.21 0.97 -33.15
CA GLU A 151 -41.47 1.59 -33.57
C GLU A 151 -42.32 0.63 -34.41
N LYS A 152 -41.66 -0.25 -35.17
CA LYS A 152 -42.28 -1.33 -35.92
C LYS A 152 -42.30 -2.59 -35.04
N GLY A 153 -43.45 -3.23 -34.88
CA GLY A 153 -43.58 -4.48 -34.11
C GLY A 153 -43.59 -4.34 -32.59
N GLY A 154 -43.03 -3.27 -32.01
CA GLY A 154 -43.05 -3.03 -30.56
C GLY A 154 -42.14 -3.95 -29.73
N GLY A 155 -41.13 -4.55 -30.37
CA GLY A 155 -40.06 -5.27 -29.70
C GLY A 155 -39.18 -4.35 -28.87
N LYS A 156 -38.67 -4.83 -27.73
CA LYS A 156 -37.76 -4.06 -26.86
C LYS A 156 -36.34 -4.61 -26.97
N ILE A 157 -35.38 -3.73 -27.14
CA ILE A 157 -33.95 -4.05 -27.17
C ILE A 157 -33.30 -3.44 -25.93
N ASP A 158 -32.63 -4.26 -25.14
CA ASP A 158 -31.78 -3.84 -24.03
C ASP A 158 -30.41 -4.53 -24.08
N MET A 159 -29.51 -4.13 -23.17
CA MET A 159 -28.22 -4.80 -23.04
C MET A 159 -27.99 -5.38 -21.65
N LEU A 160 -27.17 -6.42 -21.58
CA LEU A 160 -26.72 -7.02 -20.33
C LEU A 160 -25.20 -7.04 -20.27
N ASP A 161 -24.63 -6.21 -19.38
CA ASP A 161 -23.23 -6.29 -19.01
C ASP A 161 -23.05 -7.37 -17.92
N THR A 162 -22.62 -8.57 -18.33
CA THR A 162 -22.43 -9.73 -17.45
C THR A 162 -21.26 -9.58 -16.46
N MET A 163 -20.39 -8.58 -16.63
CA MET A 163 -19.30 -8.28 -15.69
C MET A 163 -19.79 -7.48 -14.49
N LYS A 164 -20.57 -6.42 -14.75
CA LYS A 164 -21.19 -5.60 -13.69
C LYS A 164 -22.51 -6.17 -13.20
N ASN A 165 -23.02 -7.21 -13.88
CA ASN A 165 -24.37 -7.73 -13.71
C ASN A 165 -25.40 -6.59 -13.79
N GLN A 166 -25.20 -5.71 -14.78
CA GLN A 166 -25.97 -4.49 -14.97
C GLN A 166 -26.78 -4.61 -16.28
N ARG A 167 -28.09 -4.45 -16.17
CA ARG A 167 -28.96 -4.27 -17.34
C ARG A 167 -28.89 -2.80 -17.75
N ILE A 168 -28.79 -2.56 -19.04
CA ILE A 168 -28.67 -1.23 -19.63
C ILE A 168 -29.91 -1.03 -20.50
N ASP A 169 -30.80 -0.18 -20.03
CA ASP A 169 -31.96 0.34 -20.75
C ASP A 169 -31.73 1.84 -21.07
N ILE A 170 -32.73 2.53 -21.61
CA ILE A 170 -32.65 3.93 -22.04
C ILE A 170 -32.08 4.83 -20.93
N ASP A 171 -32.52 4.65 -19.68
CA ASP A 171 -32.10 5.48 -18.55
C ASP A 171 -30.60 5.34 -18.28
N GLU A 172 -30.05 4.13 -18.33
CA GLU A 172 -28.61 3.90 -18.15
C GLU A 172 -27.78 4.46 -19.32
N VAL A 173 -28.30 4.42 -20.54
CA VAL A 173 -27.65 5.05 -21.71
C VAL A 173 -27.60 6.57 -21.52
N VAL A 174 -28.69 7.18 -21.08
CA VAL A 174 -28.76 8.62 -20.78
C VAL A 174 -27.85 8.98 -19.61
N GLU A 175 -27.76 8.17 -18.56
CA GLU A 175 -26.82 8.39 -17.46
C GLU A 175 -25.37 8.36 -17.95
N LYS A 176 -25.03 7.41 -18.83
CA LYS A 176 -23.66 7.21 -19.33
C LYS A 176 -23.22 8.26 -20.34
N PHE A 177 -24.08 8.63 -21.29
CA PHE A 177 -23.74 9.50 -22.42
C PHE A 177 -24.39 10.89 -22.35
N GLY A 178 -25.34 11.11 -21.45
CA GLY A 178 -26.13 12.34 -21.35
C GLY A 178 -27.12 12.54 -22.49
N VAL A 179 -27.24 11.59 -23.42
CA VAL A 179 -28.14 11.64 -24.58
C VAL A 179 -28.87 10.30 -24.73
N PRO A 180 -30.06 10.27 -25.36
CA PRO A 180 -30.77 9.02 -25.61
C PRO A 180 -30.06 8.15 -26.67
N PRO A 181 -30.35 6.84 -26.75
CA PRO A 181 -29.70 5.87 -27.65
C PRO A 181 -29.54 6.34 -29.10
N GLU A 182 -30.57 6.94 -29.70
CA GLU A 182 -30.59 7.41 -31.09
C GLU A 182 -29.59 8.56 -31.37
N LYS A 183 -29.01 9.15 -30.32
CA LYS A 183 -28.00 10.22 -30.39
C LYS A 183 -26.60 9.77 -29.98
N VAL A 184 -26.44 8.52 -29.54
CA VAL A 184 -25.13 8.00 -29.11
C VAL A 184 -24.15 8.00 -30.28
N GLY A 185 -24.57 7.63 -31.49
CA GLY A 185 -23.72 7.67 -32.70
C GLY A 185 -23.19 9.07 -33.02
N ASP A 186 -24.01 10.11 -32.83
CA ASP A 186 -23.59 11.51 -33.03
C ASP A 186 -22.54 11.95 -31.99
N VAL A 187 -22.68 11.50 -30.74
CA VAL A 187 -21.70 11.77 -29.68
C VAL A 187 -20.38 11.05 -29.97
N LEU A 188 -20.44 9.78 -30.35
CA LEU A 188 -19.27 8.97 -30.72
C LEU A 188 -18.52 9.57 -31.91
N ALA A 189 -19.25 10.06 -32.92
CA ALA A 189 -18.67 10.73 -34.09
C ALA A 189 -17.88 11.99 -33.74
N LEU A 190 -18.32 12.77 -32.73
CA LEU A 190 -17.59 13.96 -32.28
C LEU A 190 -16.36 13.64 -31.43
N MET A 191 -16.44 12.64 -30.55
CA MET A 191 -15.32 12.30 -29.66
C MET A 191 -14.23 11.44 -30.33
N GLY A 192 -14.60 10.67 -31.36
CA GLY A 192 -13.74 9.65 -31.94
C GLY A 192 -13.48 8.47 -30.99
N ASP A 193 -12.65 7.54 -31.45
CA ASP A 193 -12.20 6.39 -30.68
C ASP A 193 -10.74 6.06 -31.03
N SER A 194 -9.83 6.30 -30.10
CA SER A 194 -8.41 5.99 -30.30
C SER A 194 -8.12 4.49 -30.39
N VAL A 195 -8.95 3.62 -29.81
CA VAL A 195 -8.75 2.15 -29.85
C VAL A 195 -8.97 1.62 -31.28
N ASP A 196 -9.97 2.18 -31.96
CA ASP A 196 -10.35 1.78 -33.32
C ASP A 196 -9.83 2.72 -34.40
N ASN A 197 -9.03 3.69 -33.96
CA ASN A 197 -8.50 4.75 -34.80
C ASN A 197 -9.59 5.53 -35.54
N VAL A 198 -10.73 5.76 -34.88
CA VAL A 198 -11.79 6.64 -35.36
C VAL A 198 -11.42 8.09 -35.00
N PRO A 199 -11.21 8.99 -35.98
CA PRO A 199 -10.50 10.26 -35.77
C PRO A 199 -11.26 11.29 -34.91
N GLY A 200 -12.59 11.35 -35.02
CA GLY A 200 -13.41 12.33 -34.30
C GLY A 200 -13.04 13.79 -34.59
N VAL A 201 -13.38 14.70 -33.66
CA VAL A 201 -12.91 16.10 -33.65
C VAL A 201 -11.89 16.27 -32.52
N TYR A 202 -10.67 16.65 -32.89
CA TYR A 202 -9.53 16.78 -31.99
C TYR A 202 -9.81 17.68 -30.78
N GLY A 203 -9.67 17.13 -29.58
CA GLY A 203 -9.92 17.82 -28.31
C GLY A 203 -11.39 18.02 -27.96
N VAL A 204 -12.32 17.37 -28.66
CA VAL A 204 -13.70 17.19 -28.22
C VAL A 204 -13.77 15.89 -27.43
N GLY A 205 -13.80 15.98 -26.10
CA GLY A 205 -14.01 14.82 -25.23
C GLY A 205 -15.49 14.50 -25.01
N PRO A 206 -15.81 13.41 -24.27
CA PRO A 206 -17.19 12.96 -24.03
C PRO A 206 -18.16 14.03 -23.55
N LYS A 207 -17.76 14.82 -22.54
CA LYS A 207 -18.62 15.87 -21.99
C LYS A 207 -18.92 16.99 -22.99
N THR A 208 -17.95 17.33 -23.83
CA THR A 208 -18.10 18.39 -24.84
C THR A 208 -18.95 17.89 -26.00
N ALA A 209 -18.74 16.64 -26.46
CA ALA A 209 -19.56 16.00 -27.47
C ALA A 209 -21.03 15.91 -27.03
N THR A 210 -21.30 15.37 -25.84
CA THR A 210 -22.64 15.32 -25.23
C THR A 210 -23.31 16.69 -25.21
N LYS A 211 -22.59 17.72 -24.73
CA LYS A 211 -23.14 19.07 -24.64
C LYS A 211 -23.50 19.64 -26.03
N LEU A 212 -22.64 19.45 -27.03
CA LEU A 212 -22.91 19.91 -28.39
C LEU A 212 -24.16 19.25 -28.99
N ILE A 213 -24.34 17.94 -28.77
CA ILE A 213 -25.53 17.23 -29.25
C ILE A 213 -26.79 17.64 -28.47
N GLN A 214 -26.70 17.91 -27.16
CA GLN A 214 -27.82 18.46 -26.39
C GLN A 214 -28.22 19.86 -26.83
N ASP A 215 -27.23 20.74 -27.09
CA ASP A 215 -27.45 22.14 -27.44
C ASP A 215 -27.98 22.31 -28.88
N TYR A 216 -27.54 21.45 -29.83
CA TYR A 216 -27.83 21.60 -31.26
C TYR A 216 -28.64 20.45 -31.88
N GLY A 217 -28.89 19.38 -31.15
CA GLY A 217 -29.79 18.28 -31.53
C GLY A 217 -29.12 17.09 -32.22
N ASP A 218 -28.25 17.31 -33.20
CA ASP A 218 -27.49 16.26 -33.91
C ASP A 218 -26.15 16.75 -34.43
N LEU A 219 -25.33 15.83 -34.96
CA LEU A 219 -24.00 16.14 -35.49
C LEU A 219 -24.06 17.21 -36.59
N GLU A 220 -24.95 17.08 -37.57
CA GLU A 220 -25.01 18.00 -38.71
C GLU A 220 -25.42 19.41 -38.28
N SER A 221 -26.37 19.52 -37.36
CA SER A 221 -26.82 20.78 -36.78
C SER A 221 -25.72 21.43 -35.94
N ALA A 222 -24.94 20.64 -35.18
CA ALA A 222 -23.80 21.13 -34.43
C ALA A 222 -22.67 21.65 -35.34
N LEU A 223 -22.38 20.95 -36.45
CA LEU A 223 -21.40 21.38 -37.45
C LEU A 223 -21.89 22.62 -38.22
N ALA A 224 -23.17 22.67 -38.60
CA ALA A 224 -23.77 23.81 -39.30
C ALA A 224 -23.83 25.07 -38.41
N ALA A 225 -23.98 24.91 -37.09
CA ALA A 225 -23.96 26.02 -36.14
C ALA A 225 -22.53 26.53 -35.83
N ALA A 226 -21.49 25.75 -36.10
CA ALA A 226 -20.10 26.06 -35.75
C ALA A 226 -19.63 27.45 -36.27
N PRO A 227 -19.92 27.90 -37.50
CA PRO A 227 -19.54 29.23 -37.97
C PRO A 227 -20.14 30.39 -37.14
N GLY A 228 -21.28 30.19 -36.48
CA GLY A 228 -21.96 31.19 -35.65
C GLY A 228 -21.61 31.12 -34.15
N MET A 229 -20.80 30.16 -33.71
CA MET A 229 -20.41 30.04 -32.30
C MET A 229 -19.41 31.12 -31.89
N LYS A 230 -19.29 31.36 -30.58
CA LYS A 230 -18.29 32.28 -30.02
C LYS A 230 -16.88 31.85 -30.44
N LYS A 231 -16.11 32.81 -30.97
CA LYS A 231 -14.74 32.57 -31.44
C LYS A 231 -13.89 31.89 -30.37
N SER A 232 -13.50 30.64 -30.65
CA SER A 232 -12.77 29.77 -29.72
C SER A 232 -12.04 28.66 -30.49
N LYS A 233 -11.04 28.03 -29.87
CA LYS A 233 -10.35 26.88 -30.46
C LYS A 233 -11.28 25.70 -30.78
N LEU A 234 -12.38 25.55 -30.03
CA LEU A 234 -13.41 24.55 -30.30
C LEU A 234 -14.15 24.84 -31.61
N GLN A 235 -14.50 26.11 -31.84
CA GLN A 235 -15.15 26.55 -33.07
C GLN A 235 -14.28 26.26 -34.30
N GLU A 236 -13.01 26.67 -34.25
CA GLU A 236 -12.06 26.49 -35.36
C GLU A 236 -11.94 25.01 -35.73
N ARG A 237 -11.82 24.13 -34.73
CA ARG A 237 -11.72 22.67 -34.94
C ARG A 237 -12.99 22.03 -35.48
N LEU A 238 -14.18 22.46 -35.03
CA LEU A 238 -15.46 21.97 -35.57
C LEU A 238 -15.62 22.33 -37.06
N ILE A 239 -15.10 23.47 -37.49
CA ILE A 239 -15.13 23.90 -38.90
C ILE A 239 -14.07 23.12 -39.71
N GLU A 240 -12.83 23.06 -39.22
CA GLU A 240 -11.69 22.42 -39.91
C GLU A 240 -11.87 20.91 -40.05
N GLN A 241 -12.49 20.25 -39.08
CA GLN A 241 -12.59 18.80 -39.00
C GLN A 241 -14.02 18.28 -39.22
N ALA A 242 -14.90 19.10 -39.80
CA ALA A 242 -16.29 18.72 -40.07
C ALA A 242 -16.39 17.42 -40.90
N GLU A 243 -15.56 17.27 -41.93
CA GLU A 243 -15.53 16.06 -42.77
C GLU A 243 -15.01 14.83 -42.00
N GLN A 244 -14.07 15.01 -41.06
CA GLN A 244 -13.58 13.91 -40.21
C GLN A 244 -14.66 13.45 -39.22
N ALA A 245 -15.47 14.37 -38.70
CA ALA A 245 -16.61 14.02 -37.86
C ALA A 245 -17.69 13.27 -38.65
N ARG A 246 -17.96 13.68 -39.90
CA ARG A 246 -18.88 12.95 -40.81
C ARG A 246 -18.39 11.55 -41.14
N LEU A 247 -17.10 11.41 -41.45
CA LEU A 247 -16.47 10.11 -41.64
C LEU A 247 -16.58 9.25 -40.37
N SER A 248 -16.30 9.83 -39.21
CA SER A 248 -16.41 9.13 -37.92
C SER A 248 -17.84 8.65 -37.66
N LYS A 249 -18.86 9.44 -38.04
CA LYS A 249 -20.27 9.02 -37.97
C LYS A 249 -20.55 7.79 -38.83
N VAL A 250 -20.06 7.76 -40.08
CA VAL A 250 -20.17 6.56 -40.93
C VAL A 250 -19.48 5.35 -40.29
N LEU A 251 -18.30 5.54 -39.69
CA LEU A 251 -17.54 4.44 -39.06
C LEU A 251 -18.22 3.88 -37.81
N VAL A 252 -18.80 4.71 -36.94
CA VAL A 252 -19.46 4.25 -35.70
C VAL A 252 -20.92 3.82 -35.90
N THR A 253 -21.50 4.08 -37.07
CA THR A 253 -22.87 3.67 -37.38
C THR A 253 -22.90 2.17 -37.63
N LEU A 254 -23.73 1.46 -36.89
CA LEU A 254 -23.94 0.01 -37.03
C LEU A 254 -24.80 -0.27 -38.24
N LYS A 255 -24.44 -1.31 -39.00
CA LYS A 255 -25.27 -1.74 -40.13
C LYS A 255 -26.41 -2.64 -39.62
N GLU A 256 -27.65 -2.22 -39.86
CA GLU A 256 -28.86 -2.88 -39.34
C GLU A 256 -29.58 -3.76 -40.38
N ASP A 257 -29.07 -3.82 -41.62
CA ASP A 257 -29.70 -4.49 -42.78
C ASP A 257 -28.78 -5.53 -43.44
N CYS A 258 -27.86 -6.14 -42.68
CA CYS A 258 -27.04 -7.23 -43.18
C CYS A 258 -27.90 -8.45 -43.55
N ASN A 259 -27.43 -9.23 -44.55
CA ASN A 259 -28.04 -10.51 -44.86
C ASN A 259 -27.93 -11.42 -43.63
N LEU A 260 -29.03 -12.01 -43.18
CA LEU A 260 -29.07 -12.88 -42.01
C LEU A 260 -28.70 -14.31 -42.45
N PRO A 261 -27.48 -14.81 -42.18
CA PRO A 261 -27.03 -16.11 -42.68
C PRO A 261 -27.84 -17.29 -42.12
N MET A 262 -28.47 -17.10 -40.97
CA MET A 262 -29.38 -18.05 -40.33
C MET A 262 -30.68 -17.33 -39.95
N PRO A 263 -31.86 -17.92 -40.20
CA PRO A 263 -33.14 -17.32 -39.81
C PRO A 263 -33.31 -17.30 -38.29
N LEU A 264 -34.13 -16.39 -37.77
CA LEU A 264 -34.31 -16.16 -36.33
C LEU A 264 -34.89 -17.38 -35.60
N GLU A 265 -35.73 -18.16 -36.29
CA GLU A 265 -36.39 -19.35 -35.78
C GLU A 265 -35.40 -20.48 -35.45
N ASP A 266 -34.25 -20.51 -36.11
CA ASP A 266 -33.19 -21.50 -35.89
C ASP A 266 -32.34 -21.17 -34.64
N PHE A 267 -32.56 -20.01 -34.01
CA PHE A 267 -31.89 -19.65 -32.75
C PHE A 267 -32.56 -20.23 -31.51
N LYS A 268 -33.56 -21.10 -31.70
CA LYS A 268 -34.33 -21.65 -30.61
C LYS A 268 -33.40 -22.37 -29.60
N LEU A 269 -33.53 -21.97 -28.35
CA LEU A 269 -32.75 -22.55 -27.26
C LEU A 269 -33.38 -23.86 -26.82
N ASP A 270 -32.71 -24.97 -27.14
CA ASP A 270 -33.03 -26.30 -26.61
C ASP A 270 -32.11 -26.65 -25.42
N ALA A 271 -32.42 -27.74 -24.71
CA ALA A 271 -31.57 -28.20 -23.61
C ALA A 271 -30.18 -28.60 -24.11
N ILE A 272 -29.13 -28.17 -23.40
CA ILE A 272 -27.73 -28.45 -23.76
C ILE A 272 -27.51 -29.97 -23.79
N PRO A 273 -27.15 -30.57 -24.93
CA PRO A 273 -26.94 -32.02 -25.02
C PRO A 273 -25.66 -32.42 -24.26
N PRO A 274 -25.69 -33.49 -23.46
CA PRO A 274 -24.55 -33.87 -22.62
C PRO A 274 -23.35 -34.40 -23.42
N GLU A 275 -23.56 -35.10 -24.54
CA GLU A 275 -22.46 -35.80 -25.23
C GLU A 275 -21.47 -34.87 -25.96
N PRO A 276 -21.86 -33.92 -26.83
CA PRO A 276 -20.90 -33.05 -27.52
C PRO A 276 -20.09 -32.17 -26.58
N LEU A 277 -20.73 -31.70 -25.49
CA LEU A 277 -20.09 -30.90 -24.47
C LEU A 277 -19.16 -31.75 -23.58
N ALA A 278 -19.55 -32.96 -23.19
CA ALA A 278 -18.69 -33.85 -22.40
C ALA A 278 -17.40 -34.20 -23.17
N GLU A 279 -17.51 -34.49 -24.46
CA GLU A 279 -16.37 -34.80 -25.33
C GLU A 279 -15.40 -33.61 -25.44
N PHE A 280 -15.93 -32.40 -25.68
CA PHE A 280 -15.13 -31.18 -25.74
C PHE A 280 -14.40 -30.88 -24.41
N LEU A 281 -15.12 -30.95 -23.28
CA LEU A 281 -14.55 -30.70 -21.95
C LEU A 281 -13.49 -31.73 -21.58
N SER A 282 -13.70 -33.00 -21.95
CA SER A 282 -12.75 -34.08 -21.71
C SER A 282 -11.47 -33.88 -22.51
N THR A 283 -11.60 -33.60 -23.81
CA THR A 283 -10.48 -33.38 -24.74
C THR A 283 -9.56 -32.25 -24.27
N HIS A 284 -10.13 -31.17 -23.71
CA HIS A 284 -9.35 -30.03 -23.25
C HIS A 284 -8.98 -30.06 -21.76
N GLY A 285 -9.31 -31.13 -21.03
CA GLY A 285 -8.93 -31.29 -19.63
C GLY A 285 -9.73 -30.42 -18.64
N PHE A 286 -10.92 -29.95 -19.01
CA PHE A 286 -11.79 -29.09 -18.20
C PHE A 286 -12.59 -29.89 -17.15
N THR A 287 -11.86 -30.59 -16.28
CA THR A 287 -12.41 -31.57 -15.32
C THR A 287 -13.43 -30.98 -14.33
N SER A 288 -13.32 -29.69 -13.99
CA SER A 288 -14.28 -28.96 -13.14
C SER A 288 -15.66 -28.83 -13.81
N LEU A 289 -15.69 -28.39 -15.07
CA LEU A 289 -16.90 -28.25 -15.87
C LEU A 289 -17.49 -29.62 -16.22
N LEU A 290 -16.63 -30.62 -16.46
CA LEU A 290 -17.06 -31.99 -16.73
C LEU A 290 -17.75 -32.64 -15.51
N LYS A 291 -17.27 -32.36 -14.28
CA LYS A 291 -17.97 -32.77 -13.04
C LYS A 291 -19.33 -32.07 -12.89
N ARG A 292 -19.44 -30.81 -13.30
CA ARG A 292 -20.70 -30.06 -13.30
C ARG A 292 -21.72 -30.63 -14.29
N LEU A 293 -21.27 -31.04 -15.48
CA LEU A 293 -22.11 -31.71 -16.48
C LEU A 293 -22.65 -33.06 -16.00
N ASN A 294 -21.86 -33.82 -15.24
CA ASN A 294 -22.20 -35.14 -14.71
C ASN A 294 -23.06 -35.12 -13.42
N GLY A 295 -23.74 -33.99 -13.13
CA GLY A 295 -24.68 -33.88 -12.00
C GLY A 295 -24.05 -33.63 -10.62
N GLY A 296 -22.75 -33.31 -10.55
CA GLY A 296 -22.11 -32.89 -9.31
C GLY A 296 -22.36 -31.41 -9.03
N ALA A 297 -22.95 -31.08 -7.87
CA ALA A 297 -23.14 -29.74 -7.33
C ALA A 297 -21.81 -29.02 -7.05
N GLY A 298 -21.11 -28.63 -8.11
CA GLY A 298 -19.79 -28.03 -8.10
C GLY A 298 -19.79 -26.58 -8.58
N SER A 299 -20.56 -25.69 -7.93
CA SER A 299 -20.22 -24.27 -7.70
C SER A 299 -21.34 -23.48 -7.01
N PRO A 300 -21.03 -22.36 -6.33
CA PRO A 300 -21.90 -21.73 -5.33
C PRO A 300 -22.99 -20.88 -5.99
N GLU A 301 -24.23 -21.31 -5.87
CA GLU A 301 -25.38 -20.44 -6.13
C GLU A 301 -25.57 -19.50 -4.93
N ARG A 302 -25.32 -18.20 -5.12
CA ARG A 302 -25.95 -17.15 -4.32
C ARG A 302 -27.21 -16.70 -5.05
N ALA A 303 -28.36 -17.09 -4.54
CA ALA A 303 -29.65 -16.54 -4.96
C ALA A 303 -29.75 -15.05 -4.59
N THR A 304 -30.14 -14.23 -5.57
CA THR A 304 -30.32 -12.78 -5.45
C THR A 304 -31.59 -12.48 -4.64
N GLN A 305 -31.45 -12.06 -3.37
CA GLN A 305 -32.54 -11.43 -2.60
C GLN A 305 -32.33 -9.90 -2.55
N LEU A 306 -33.24 -9.17 -3.20
CA LEU A 306 -33.24 -7.71 -3.35
C LEU A 306 -33.77 -7.02 -2.07
N HIS A 307 -33.03 -7.14 -0.96
CA HIS A 307 -33.26 -6.59 0.39
C HIS A 307 -33.97 -7.51 1.40
N PRO A 308 -33.20 -8.28 2.18
CA PRO A 308 -33.55 -8.59 3.57
C PRO A 308 -32.67 -7.77 4.53
N SER A 309 -33.28 -7.33 5.62
CA SER A 309 -32.67 -6.62 6.74
C SER A 309 -31.37 -7.28 7.19
N LYS A 310 -30.28 -6.50 7.32
CA LYS A 310 -28.96 -6.90 7.84
C LYS A 310 -29.09 -7.94 8.97
N PRO A 311 -28.74 -9.21 8.72
CA PRO A 311 -28.33 -10.10 9.78
C PRO A 311 -26.81 -9.94 9.90
N VAL A 312 -26.39 -9.48 11.07
CA VAL A 312 -25.00 -9.53 11.49
C VAL A 312 -24.62 -11.01 11.58
N ALA A 313 -23.84 -11.50 10.61
CA ALA A 313 -23.16 -12.79 10.69
C ALA A 313 -21.91 -12.74 9.80
N ALA A 314 -20.80 -13.18 10.38
CA ALA A 314 -19.42 -13.03 9.93
C ALA A 314 -19.16 -13.46 8.48
N GLY A 315 -18.22 -12.79 7.81
CA GLY A 315 -17.76 -13.18 6.50
C GLY A 315 -17.22 -14.61 6.52
N ALA A 316 -17.79 -15.48 5.68
CA ALA A 316 -17.12 -16.73 5.32
C ALA A 316 -15.92 -16.38 4.41
N ALA A 317 -14.74 -16.81 4.87
CA ALA A 317 -13.44 -16.65 4.22
C ALA A 317 -13.39 -17.30 2.82
N PRO A 318 -12.41 -16.94 1.96
CA PRO A 318 -12.23 -17.58 0.66
C PRO A 318 -11.96 -19.08 0.85
N ALA A 319 -12.37 -19.91 -0.10
CA ALA A 319 -12.15 -21.35 -0.04
C ALA A 319 -10.66 -21.68 0.17
N GLU A 320 -10.34 -22.19 1.36
CA GLU A 320 -9.06 -22.81 1.68
C GLU A 320 -8.95 -24.16 0.97
N GLY A 321 -7.74 -24.55 0.56
CA GLY A 321 -7.44 -25.97 0.39
C GLY A 321 -7.32 -26.53 -1.03
N ALA A 322 -6.62 -25.83 -1.94
CA ALA A 322 -5.92 -26.53 -3.02
C ALA A 322 -4.42 -26.22 -2.89
N ALA A 323 -3.75 -27.01 -2.04
CA ALA A 323 -2.33 -26.93 -1.63
C ALA A 323 -1.97 -26.06 -0.40
N ARG A 324 -2.87 -25.88 0.57
CA ARG A 324 -2.50 -25.39 1.91
C ARG A 324 -2.48 -26.54 2.91
N GLN A 325 -1.40 -26.64 3.70
CA GLN A 325 -1.46 -27.43 4.93
C GLN A 325 -2.49 -26.77 5.85
N SER A 326 -3.38 -27.55 6.46
CA SER A 326 -4.26 -27.03 7.51
C SER A 326 -3.40 -26.47 8.64
N LEU A 327 -3.70 -25.25 9.08
CA LEU A 327 -3.03 -24.69 10.25
C LEU A 327 -3.20 -25.65 11.44
N PRO A 328 -2.15 -25.87 12.26
CA PRO A 328 -2.25 -26.77 13.39
C PRO A 328 -3.31 -26.29 14.38
N GLU A 329 -4.26 -27.17 14.72
CA GLU A 329 -5.13 -26.94 15.87
C GLU A 329 -4.29 -27.13 17.15
N PHE A 330 -4.15 -26.05 17.93
CA PHE A 330 -3.46 -26.12 19.21
C PHE A 330 -4.45 -26.37 20.35
N PRO A 331 -4.05 -27.11 21.41
CA PRO A 331 -4.84 -27.19 22.63
C PRO A 331 -5.00 -25.80 23.26
N ALA A 332 -6.07 -25.57 24.04
CA ALA A 332 -6.21 -24.34 24.83
C ALA A 332 -5.02 -24.18 25.79
N LEU A 333 -4.69 -22.93 26.15
CA LEU A 333 -3.63 -22.66 27.12
C LEU A 333 -3.98 -23.28 28.47
N ASP A 334 -3.02 -23.99 29.05
CA ASP A 334 -3.12 -24.60 30.37
C ASP A 334 -2.01 -24.09 31.29
N TYR A 335 -2.33 -23.06 32.08
CA TYR A 335 -1.38 -22.46 33.01
C TYR A 335 -0.84 -23.46 34.04
N ALA A 336 -1.58 -24.53 34.36
CA ALA A 336 -1.12 -25.54 35.32
C ALA A 336 -0.04 -26.47 34.73
N ALA A 337 0.14 -26.47 33.41
CA ALA A 337 1.21 -27.20 32.72
C ALA A 337 2.56 -26.47 32.77
N TYR A 338 2.56 -25.16 33.04
CA TYR A 338 3.79 -24.35 33.06
C TYR A 338 4.65 -24.61 34.30
N GLU A 339 5.93 -24.87 34.08
CA GLU A 339 6.87 -25.19 35.16
C GLU A 339 7.56 -23.93 35.71
N CYS A 340 7.57 -23.77 37.03
CA CYS A 340 8.42 -22.80 37.71
C CYS A 340 9.78 -23.44 38.03
N VAL A 341 10.81 -23.11 37.27
CA VAL A 341 12.13 -23.76 37.33
C VAL A 341 13.01 -23.12 38.41
N GLN A 342 12.97 -23.69 39.61
CA GLN A 342 13.66 -23.15 40.79
C GLN A 342 14.98 -23.86 41.15
N THR A 343 15.39 -24.87 40.38
CA THR A 343 16.61 -25.67 40.64
C THR A 343 17.51 -25.80 39.41
N LEU A 344 18.81 -25.98 39.62
CA LEU A 344 19.77 -26.18 38.53
C LEU A 344 19.55 -27.49 37.76
N GLU A 345 19.03 -28.52 38.41
CA GLU A 345 18.72 -29.80 37.76
C GLU A 345 17.57 -29.63 36.76
N ALA A 346 16.48 -28.99 37.19
CA ALA A 346 15.35 -28.66 36.31
C ALA A 346 15.77 -27.74 35.16
N LEU A 347 16.60 -26.72 35.43
CA LEU A 347 17.12 -25.83 34.39
C LEU A 347 17.93 -26.60 33.33
N ARG A 348 18.81 -27.51 33.74
CA ARG A 348 19.59 -28.34 32.80
C ARG A 348 18.68 -29.24 31.98
N ALA A 349 17.66 -29.85 32.59
CA ALA A 349 16.70 -30.66 31.87
C ALA A 349 15.95 -29.86 30.79
N TRP A 350 15.56 -28.61 31.08
CA TRP A 350 14.96 -27.70 30.09
C TRP A 350 15.92 -27.32 28.98
N VAL A 351 17.19 -27.04 29.30
CA VAL A 351 18.21 -26.75 28.28
C VAL A 351 18.44 -27.95 27.37
N ASP A 352 18.52 -29.16 27.92
CA ASP A 352 18.70 -30.38 27.13
C ASP A 352 17.49 -30.66 26.22
N LYS A 353 16.26 -30.44 26.73
CA LYS A 353 15.02 -30.51 25.92
C LYS A 353 15.03 -29.50 24.77
N ALA A 354 15.34 -28.24 25.06
CA ALA A 354 15.39 -27.17 24.06
C ALA A 354 16.48 -27.43 23.00
N ALA A 355 17.63 -27.94 23.42
CA ALA A 355 18.70 -28.33 22.50
C ALA A 355 18.26 -29.48 21.58
N ALA A 356 17.54 -30.47 22.09
CA ALA A 356 17.00 -31.57 21.30
C ALA A 356 15.88 -31.14 20.34
N ALA A 357 15.11 -30.12 20.70
CA ALA A 357 14.03 -29.57 19.87
C ALA A 357 14.54 -28.73 18.67
N HIS A 358 15.78 -28.23 18.71
CA HIS A 358 16.37 -27.32 17.73
C HIS A 358 15.64 -25.97 17.54
N LEU A 359 14.58 -25.72 18.29
CA LEU A 359 13.79 -24.50 18.28
C LEU A 359 13.24 -24.27 19.68
N VAL A 360 13.40 -23.04 20.19
CA VAL A 360 12.89 -22.63 21.49
C VAL A 360 12.41 -21.19 21.43
N ALA A 361 11.20 -20.92 21.90
CA ALA A 361 10.77 -19.55 22.14
C ALA A 361 11.36 -19.06 23.47
N VAL A 362 11.87 -17.83 23.48
CA VAL A 362 12.59 -17.24 24.62
C VAL A 362 12.06 -15.84 24.85
N ASP A 363 11.83 -15.50 26.11
CA ASP A 363 11.48 -14.16 26.54
C ASP A 363 12.17 -13.81 27.88
N THR A 364 12.37 -12.51 28.13
CA THR A 364 13.05 -11.99 29.32
C THR A 364 12.18 -11.04 30.12
N GLU A 365 12.03 -11.38 31.41
CA GLU A 365 11.35 -10.53 32.37
C GLU A 365 12.35 -9.64 33.09
N THR A 366 12.03 -8.36 33.25
CA THR A 366 13.02 -7.37 33.68
C THR A 366 12.45 -6.29 34.62
N SER A 367 13.34 -5.51 35.24
CA SER A 367 12.96 -4.48 36.23
C SER A 367 12.52 -3.13 35.62
N ALA A 368 12.76 -2.90 34.33
CA ALA A 368 12.45 -1.64 33.65
C ALA A 368 12.15 -1.87 32.16
N LEU A 369 11.51 -0.90 31.50
CA LEU A 369 11.25 -0.95 30.04
C LEU A 369 12.47 -0.55 29.19
N ASP A 370 13.45 0.13 29.78
CA ASP A 370 14.70 0.49 29.08
C ASP A 370 15.71 -0.66 29.21
N ALA A 371 15.92 -1.39 28.11
CA ALA A 371 16.83 -2.54 28.05
C ALA A 371 18.27 -2.21 28.51
N MET A 372 18.72 -0.95 28.34
CA MET A 372 20.06 -0.52 28.75
C MET A 372 20.18 -0.29 30.25
N GLN A 373 19.06 -0.22 30.97
CA GLN A 373 19.02 -0.04 32.43
C GLN A 373 18.34 -1.18 33.18
N ALA A 374 17.51 -2.00 32.51
CA ALA A 374 16.75 -3.08 33.11
C ALA A 374 17.61 -4.23 33.65
N ASP A 375 17.36 -4.68 34.87
CA ASP A 375 18.00 -5.87 35.42
C ASP A 375 17.14 -7.10 35.10
N LEU A 376 17.79 -8.23 34.82
CA LEU A 376 17.12 -9.49 34.50
C LEU A 376 16.46 -10.09 35.75
N THR A 377 15.14 -10.23 35.68
CA THR A 377 14.30 -10.80 36.73
C THR A 377 14.04 -12.29 36.49
N GLY A 378 13.92 -12.71 35.23
CA GLY A 378 13.81 -14.12 34.86
C GLY A 378 13.80 -14.34 33.36
N VAL A 379 13.81 -15.60 32.95
CA VAL A 379 13.78 -16.03 31.55
C VAL A 379 12.69 -17.09 31.41
N SER A 380 11.86 -16.99 30.37
CA SER A 380 10.93 -18.06 30.01
C SER A 380 11.37 -18.78 28.74
N LEU A 381 11.04 -20.07 28.65
CA LEU A 381 11.32 -20.92 27.50
C LEU A 381 10.06 -21.68 27.11
N ALA A 382 9.81 -21.86 25.81
CA ALA A 382 8.78 -22.77 25.31
C ALA A 382 9.28 -23.59 24.12
N ILE A 383 8.94 -24.87 24.08
CA ILE A 383 9.30 -25.80 23.00
C ILE A 383 8.08 -26.39 22.28
N GLY A 384 6.87 -26.04 22.75
CA GLY A 384 5.62 -26.46 22.15
C GLY A 384 4.39 -25.95 22.93
N PRO A 385 3.18 -26.26 22.45
CA PRO A 385 1.93 -25.84 23.09
C PRO A 385 1.81 -26.40 24.50
N ASN A 386 1.66 -25.52 25.50
CA ASN A 386 1.62 -25.88 26.93
C ASN A 386 2.93 -26.52 27.47
N ASP A 387 4.02 -26.56 26.68
CA ASP A 387 5.34 -27.04 27.09
C ASP A 387 6.27 -25.82 27.23
N ALA A 388 6.02 -25.06 28.28
CA ALA A 388 6.73 -23.83 28.61
C ALA A 388 7.08 -23.73 30.10
N CYS A 389 8.10 -22.95 30.41
CA CYS A 389 8.55 -22.74 31.78
C CYS A 389 8.98 -21.30 32.03
N TYR A 390 9.02 -20.94 33.31
CA TYR A 390 9.62 -19.71 33.80
C TYR A 390 10.77 -19.99 34.76
N ILE A 391 11.91 -19.35 34.54
CA ILE A 391 13.13 -19.46 35.33
C ILE A 391 13.28 -18.14 36.11
N PRO A 392 12.83 -18.05 37.37
CA PRO A 392 13.03 -16.86 38.19
C PRO A 392 14.52 -16.69 38.55
N LEU A 393 15.04 -15.47 38.42
CA LEU A 393 16.45 -15.12 38.65
C LEU A 393 16.65 -13.90 39.56
N GLY A 394 15.62 -13.08 39.75
CA GLY A 394 15.68 -11.80 40.45
C GLY A 394 14.43 -11.47 41.27
N HIS A 395 13.65 -12.46 41.70
CA HIS A 395 12.47 -12.22 42.54
C HIS A 395 12.83 -11.95 44.00
N GLY A 396 12.02 -11.11 44.64
CA GLY A 396 12.16 -10.69 46.03
C GLY A 396 12.07 -9.17 46.19
N GLY A 397 11.60 -8.73 47.35
CA GLY A 397 11.51 -7.30 47.65
C GLY A 397 12.88 -6.63 47.82
N SER A 398 12.90 -5.32 47.63
CA SER A 398 14.08 -4.47 47.86
C SER A 398 14.33 -4.16 49.35
N ASP A 399 13.36 -4.48 50.22
CA ASP A 399 13.47 -4.30 51.66
C ASP A 399 14.35 -5.39 52.31
N MET A 400 15.09 -5.02 53.35
CA MET A 400 16.01 -5.89 54.08
C MET A 400 15.29 -7.10 54.72
N PHE A 401 13.97 -6.99 54.93
CA PHE A 401 13.13 -8.02 55.52
C PHE A 401 12.27 -8.78 54.49
N ALA A 402 12.41 -8.50 53.19
CA ALA A 402 11.64 -9.19 52.17
C ALA A 402 12.09 -10.66 52.02
N GLU A 403 11.16 -11.60 52.12
CA GLU A 403 11.44 -13.01 51.84
C GLU A 403 11.81 -13.17 50.36
N LYS A 404 12.98 -13.75 50.10
CA LYS A 404 13.38 -14.14 48.75
C LYS A 404 12.89 -15.57 48.48
N PRO A 405 12.08 -15.79 47.45
CA PRO A 405 11.64 -17.13 47.12
C PRO A 405 12.82 -17.98 46.63
N GLN A 406 12.66 -19.31 46.65
CA GLN A 406 13.65 -20.21 46.07
C GLN A 406 13.77 -19.93 44.57
N GLN A 407 14.99 -19.77 44.08
CA GLN A 407 15.28 -19.49 42.67
C GLN A 407 16.70 -19.92 42.32
N VAL A 408 16.99 -20.11 41.03
CA VAL A 408 18.33 -20.47 40.59
C VAL A 408 19.26 -19.26 40.76
N PRO A 409 20.49 -19.43 41.29
CA PRO A 409 21.47 -18.35 41.33
C PRO A 409 21.74 -17.81 39.91
N LEU A 410 21.64 -16.49 39.75
CA LEU A 410 21.74 -15.82 38.43
C LEU A 410 23.02 -16.20 37.68
N ASP A 411 24.18 -16.18 38.33
CA ASP A 411 25.46 -16.55 37.74
C ASP A 411 25.45 -17.98 37.18
N LYS A 412 24.86 -18.92 37.92
CA LYS A 412 24.73 -20.32 37.51
C LYS A 412 23.69 -20.53 36.43
N ALA A 413 22.59 -19.76 36.44
CA ALA A 413 21.62 -19.79 35.35
C ALA A 413 22.24 -19.30 34.04
N ILE A 414 23.00 -18.20 34.07
CA ILE A 414 23.70 -17.65 32.90
C ILE A 414 24.73 -18.65 32.36
N GLU A 415 25.52 -19.30 33.22
CA GLU A 415 26.46 -20.37 32.80
C GLU A 415 25.76 -21.51 32.03
N VAL A 416 24.54 -21.89 32.43
CA VAL A 416 23.77 -22.99 31.84
C VAL A 416 23.00 -22.58 30.58
N LEU A 417 22.41 -21.38 30.57
CA LEU A 417 21.63 -20.86 29.44
C LEU A 417 22.50 -20.40 28.27
N LYS A 418 23.70 -19.87 28.56
CA LYS A 418 24.57 -19.28 27.53
C LYS A 418 24.87 -20.22 26.35
N PRO A 419 25.28 -21.49 26.53
CA PRO A 419 25.54 -22.39 25.42
C PRO A 419 24.32 -22.64 24.52
N LEU A 420 23.11 -22.70 25.09
CA LEU A 420 21.87 -22.86 24.33
C LEU A 420 21.57 -21.61 23.49
N LEU A 421 21.64 -20.44 24.12
CA LEU A 421 21.27 -19.17 23.51
C LEU A 421 22.28 -18.71 22.44
N GLU A 422 23.56 -19.06 22.56
CA GLU A 422 24.60 -18.76 21.56
C GLU A 422 24.75 -19.84 20.47
N SER A 423 24.07 -21.00 20.61
CA SER A 423 24.22 -22.12 19.68
C SER A 423 23.57 -21.85 18.32
N GLU A 424 24.35 -22.00 17.24
CA GLU A 424 23.83 -21.94 15.87
C GLU A 424 22.86 -23.08 15.51
N ALA A 425 22.89 -24.19 16.28
CA ALA A 425 22.06 -25.36 16.03
C ALA A 425 20.65 -25.27 16.61
N VAL A 426 20.33 -24.21 17.36
CA VAL A 426 19.03 -23.99 17.99
C VAL A 426 18.50 -22.62 17.59
N LEU A 427 17.33 -22.56 16.96
CA LEU A 427 16.66 -21.31 16.63
C LEU A 427 16.00 -20.73 17.88
N LYS A 428 16.29 -19.47 18.21
CA LYS A 428 15.59 -18.74 19.27
C LYS A 428 14.47 -17.90 18.65
N VAL A 429 13.25 -18.08 19.11
CA VAL A 429 12.08 -17.33 18.64
C VAL A 429 11.67 -16.38 19.74
N GLY A 430 11.40 -15.12 19.43
CA GLY A 430 10.93 -14.14 20.42
C GLY A 430 9.88 -13.23 19.83
N GLN A 431 9.21 -12.47 20.68
CA GLN A 431 8.41 -11.33 20.25
C GLN A 431 9.20 -10.06 20.57
N ASN A 432 9.54 -9.25 19.57
CA ASN A 432 10.42 -8.09 19.78
C ASN A 432 11.76 -8.49 20.41
N ILE A 433 12.36 -9.57 19.90
CA ILE A 433 13.54 -10.23 20.48
C ILE A 433 14.75 -9.30 20.60
N LYS A 434 14.76 -8.19 19.86
CA LYS A 434 15.72 -7.08 19.99
C LYS A 434 15.88 -6.63 21.44
N TYR A 435 14.78 -6.56 22.21
CA TYR A 435 14.81 -6.20 23.63
C TYR A 435 15.66 -7.19 24.42
N ASP A 436 15.36 -8.48 24.27
CA ASP A 436 16.05 -9.60 24.92
C ASP A 436 17.53 -9.65 24.54
N LEU A 437 17.87 -9.38 23.27
CA LEU A 437 19.25 -9.28 22.81
C LEU A 437 20.03 -8.22 23.59
N ASN A 438 19.43 -7.06 23.86
CA ASN A 438 20.07 -5.99 24.62
C ASN A 438 20.24 -6.33 26.09
N VAL A 439 19.21 -6.91 26.71
CA VAL A 439 19.24 -7.34 28.11
C VAL A 439 20.29 -8.42 28.31
N LEU A 440 20.24 -9.50 27.54
CA LEU A 440 21.13 -10.66 27.67
C LEU A 440 22.59 -10.33 27.31
N ALA A 441 22.83 -9.39 26.40
CA ALA A 441 24.18 -8.91 26.10
C ALA A 441 24.87 -8.29 27.32
N ARG A 442 24.12 -7.67 28.25
CA ARG A 442 24.68 -7.13 29.51
C ARG A 442 25.15 -8.22 30.48
N TYR A 443 24.66 -9.43 30.30
CA TYR A 443 25.10 -10.63 31.03
C TYR A 443 26.09 -11.47 30.21
N GLY A 444 26.60 -10.93 29.10
CA GLY A 444 27.63 -11.57 28.27
C GLY A 444 27.11 -12.73 27.43
N ILE A 445 25.83 -12.73 27.07
CA ILE A 445 25.22 -13.71 26.15
C ILE A 445 24.94 -13.05 24.81
N ALA A 446 25.49 -13.59 23.73
CA ALA A 446 25.27 -13.15 22.35
C ALA A 446 24.28 -14.09 21.64
N VAL A 447 22.98 -13.89 21.86
CA VAL A 447 21.93 -14.78 21.33
C VAL A 447 21.94 -14.81 19.80
N SER A 448 22.03 -16.00 19.21
CA SER A 448 22.00 -16.21 17.76
C SER A 448 21.80 -17.69 17.43
N PRO A 449 21.07 -18.08 16.36
CA PRO A 449 20.25 -17.25 15.48
C PRO A 449 18.89 -16.95 16.09
N VAL A 450 18.22 -15.93 15.56
CA VAL A 450 16.90 -15.49 16.04
C VAL A 450 15.84 -15.48 14.94
N ASP A 451 14.59 -15.70 15.32
CA ASP A 451 13.38 -15.32 14.60
C ASP A 451 12.49 -14.46 15.51
N ASP A 452 11.68 -13.58 14.91
CA ASP A 452 10.87 -12.62 15.65
C ASP A 452 9.44 -12.54 15.11
N THR A 453 8.46 -12.98 15.90
CA THR A 453 7.04 -13.05 15.51
C THR A 453 6.44 -11.68 15.19
N MET A 454 6.94 -10.61 15.83
CA MET A 454 6.56 -9.23 15.52
C MET A 454 6.95 -8.88 14.08
N ILE A 455 8.16 -9.27 13.68
CA ILE A 455 8.72 -8.99 12.36
C ILE A 455 8.11 -9.90 11.30
N GLU A 456 7.88 -11.18 11.61
CA GLU A 456 7.16 -12.11 10.73
C GLU A 456 5.76 -11.56 10.39
N SER A 457 5.02 -11.14 11.42
CA SER A 457 3.71 -10.50 11.30
C SER A 457 3.80 -9.21 10.47
N PHE A 458 4.81 -8.36 10.72
CA PHE A 458 4.99 -7.12 9.96
C PHE A 458 5.27 -7.37 8.47
N CYS A 459 6.10 -8.35 8.13
CA CYS A 459 6.39 -8.71 6.74
C CYS A 459 5.15 -9.23 6.00
N LEU A 460 4.19 -9.85 6.70
CA LEU A 460 2.95 -10.39 6.13
C LEU A 460 1.83 -9.36 6.06
N ASP A 461 1.63 -8.62 7.14
CA ASP A 461 0.38 -7.94 7.47
C ASP A 461 0.55 -6.44 7.79
N ALA A 462 1.69 -5.81 7.48
CA ALA A 462 1.88 -4.37 7.71
C ALA A 462 0.71 -3.54 7.17
N GLY A 463 0.08 -2.75 8.05
CA GLY A 463 -1.11 -1.95 7.73
C GLY A 463 -2.44 -2.54 8.21
N ARG A 464 -2.46 -3.83 8.59
CA ARG A 464 -3.60 -4.51 9.20
C ARG A 464 -3.51 -4.50 10.73
N SER A 465 -4.67 -4.32 11.36
CA SER A 465 -4.92 -4.54 12.80
C SER A 465 -6.20 -5.34 12.97
N ILE A 466 -6.53 -5.68 14.22
CA ILE A 466 -7.81 -6.30 14.62
C ILE A 466 -9.02 -5.44 14.22
N ASP A 467 -8.89 -4.11 14.29
CA ASP A 467 -9.92 -3.14 13.86
C ASP A 467 -9.88 -2.86 12.34
N GLY A 468 -9.02 -3.58 11.62
CA GLY A 468 -8.83 -3.48 10.19
C GLY A 468 -7.91 -2.34 9.75
N ILE A 469 -7.33 -1.51 10.62
CA ILE A 469 -6.42 -0.40 10.25
C ILE A 469 -5.42 -0.10 11.37
N GLY A 470 -4.15 -0.02 11.03
CA GLY A 470 -3.08 0.35 11.98
C GLY A 470 -2.14 -0.82 12.26
N GLY A 471 -0.92 -0.53 12.71
CA GLY A 471 0.14 -1.53 12.89
C GLY A 471 0.02 -2.29 14.21
N GLY A 472 -0.81 -3.33 14.21
CA GLY A 472 -1.05 -4.19 15.36
C GLY A 472 -0.15 -5.43 15.38
N HIS A 473 1.14 -5.23 15.67
CA HIS A 473 2.14 -6.32 15.67
C HIS A 473 2.59 -6.73 17.08
N GLY A 474 1.98 -6.18 18.14
CA GLY A 474 2.22 -6.61 19.52
C GLY A 474 1.63 -8.00 19.80
N MET A 475 2.22 -8.73 20.75
CA MET A 475 1.84 -10.12 21.03
C MET A 475 0.35 -10.28 21.35
N ASP A 476 -0.20 -9.45 22.23
CA ASP A 476 -1.60 -9.49 22.65
C ASP A 476 -2.55 -9.46 21.46
N GLU A 477 -2.34 -8.52 20.55
CA GLU A 477 -3.18 -8.37 19.36
C GLU A 477 -2.97 -9.52 18.38
N LEU A 478 -1.72 -10.00 18.21
CA LEU A 478 -1.44 -11.15 17.37
C LEU A 478 -2.07 -12.43 17.92
N SER A 479 -2.02 -12.63 19.23
CA SER A 479 -2.67 -13.74 19.92
C SER A 479 -4.18 -13.68 19.72
N GLU A 480 -4.81 -12.52 19.93
CA GLU A 480 -6.26 -12.39 19.74
C GLU A 480 -6.65 -12.63 18.28
N ARG A 481 -5.89 -12.06 17.33
CA ARG A 481 -6.17 -12.15 15.89
C ARG A 481 -5.95 -13.55 15.31
N HIS A 482 -4.91 -14.27 15.75
CA HIS A 482 -4.50 -15.54 15.15
C HIS A 482 -4.83 -16.77 15.98
N LEU A 483 -4.86 -16.65 17.30
CA LEU A 483 -5.12 -17.75 18.23
C LEU A 483 -6.51 -17.66 18.86
N GLY A 484 -7.20 -16.51 18.74
CA GLY A 484 -8.46 -16.27 19.45
C GLY A 484 -8.28 -16.23 20.97
N HIS A 485 -7.05 -16.02 21.45
CA HIS A 485 -6.68 -16.01 22.86
C HIS A 485 -6.26 -14.61 23.29
N LYS A 486 -6.71 -14.18 24.46
CA LYS A 486 -6.34 -12.90 25.05
C LYS A 486 -5.32 -13.13 26.17
N PRO A 487 -4.04 -12.75 25.97
CA PRO A 487 -3.02 -12.91 27.00
C PRO A 487 -3.31 -12.09 28.25
N MET A 488 -2.65 -12.46 29.35
CA MET A 488 -2.70 -11.69 30.58
C MET A 488 -2.01 -10.35 30.40
N ALA A 489 -2.64 -9.27 30.85
CA ALA A 489 -2.05 -7.94 30.69
C ALA A 489 -1.04 -7.65 31.80
N PHE A 490 0.14 -7.13 31.45
CA PHE A 490 1.18 -6.72 32.41
C PHE A 490 0.66 -5.84 33.56
N LYS A 491 -0.27 -4.92 33.25
CA LYS A 491 -0.91 -4.02 34.22
C LYS A 491 -1.74 -4.74 35.29
N ASP A 492 -2.24 -5.94 35.00
CA ASP A 492 -3.04 -6.73 35.93
C ASP A 492 -2.15 -7.46 36.94
N LEU A 493 -0.87 -7.66 36.59
CA LEU A 493 0.17 -8.21 37.47
C LEU A 493 0.86 -7.12 38.28
N CYS A 494 1.39 -6.11 37.59
CA CYS A 494 2.25 -5.09 38.19
C CYS A 494 1.49 -3.84 38.65
N GLY A 495 0.23 -3.65 38.27
CA GLY A 495 -0.53 -2.43 38.55
C GLY A 495 -0.21 -1.28 37.60
N THR A 496 -0.67 -0.06 37.92
CA THR A 496 -0.48 1.13 37.08
C THR A 496 -0.05 2.36 37.87
N GLY A 497 0.64 3.28 37.21
CA GLY A 497 1.08 4.56 37.77
C GLY A 497 2.11 4.41 38.89
N LYS A 498 2.11 5.34 39.85
CA LYS A 498 3.10 5.39 40.95
C LYS A 498 3.01 4.21 41.93
N LYS A 499 1.94 3.41 41.87
CA LYS A 499 1.75 2.21 42.70
C LYS A 499 2.13 0.92 41.96
N ALA A 500 2.61 1.02 40.72
CA ALA A 500 3.06 -0.14 40.00
C ALA A 500 4.28 -0.75 40.69
N ILE A 501 4.29 -2.07 40.83
CA ILE A 501 5.41 -2.83 41.38
C ILE A 501 6.32 -3.30 40.23
N PRO A 502 7.64 -3.44 40.46
CA PRO A 502 8.53 -4.11 39.51
C PRO A 502 8.16 -5.60 39.36
N PHE A 503 8.50 -6.20 38.22
CA PHE A 503 8.19 -7.62 37.96
C PHE A 503 8.79 -8.57 39.01
N GLY A 504 9.97 -8.24 39.57
CA GLY A 504 10.61 -9.03 40.63
C GLY A 504 9.85 -9.09 41.95
N GLU A 505 8.87 -8.21 42.15
CA GLU A 505 7.99 -8.23 43.33
C GLU A 505 6.69 -9.01 43.08
N VAL A 506 6.46 -9.50 41.84
CA VAL A 506 5.30 -10.32 41.50
C VAL A 506 5.46 -11.72 42.13
N PRO A 507 4.40 -12.29 42.73
CA PRO A 507 4.40 -13.68 43.21
C PRO A 507 4.76 -14.69 42.11
N LEU A 508 5.58 -15.70 42.44
CA LEU A 508 6.13 -16.64 41.45
C LEU A 508 5.07 -17.42 40.68
N ASP A 509 3.93 -17.75 41.27
CA ASP A 509 2.82 -18.42 40.59
C ASP A 509 2.28 -17.57 39.43
N LYS A 510 2.04 -16.29 39.69
CA LYS A 510 1.55 -15.33 38.68
C LYS A 510 2.62 -14.98 37.65
N ALA A 511 3.86 -14.78 38.11
CA ALA A 511 4.99 -14.50 37.23
C ALA A 511 5.24 -15.68 36.27
N THR A 512 5.14 -16.92 36.77
CA THR A 512 5.28 -18.13 35.95
C THR A 512 4.18 -18.20 34.90
N HIS A 513 2.93 -17.97 35.27
CA HIS A 513 1.83 -17.99 34.29
C HIS A 513 2.03 -16.96 33.19
N TYR A 514 2.45 -15.73 33.53
CA TYR A 514 2.63 -14.64 32.55
C TYR A 514 3.81 -14.89 31.63
N ALA A 515 5.01 -15.09 32.20
CA ALA A 515 6.20 -15.24 31.39
C ALA A 515 6.19 -16.52 30.54
N ALA A 516 5.64 -17.62 31.06
CA ALA A 516 5.50 -18.86 30.30
C ALA A 516 4.40 -18.77 29.23
N GLU A 517 3.32 -18.02 29.48
CA GLU A 517 2.31 -17.70 28.45
C GLU A 517 2.94 -16.91 27.30
N ASP A 518 3.74 -15.88 27.58
CA ASP A 518 4.39 -15.06 26.55
C ASP A 518 5.30 -15.92 25.64
N ALA A 519 6.07 -16.84 26.22
CA ALA A 519 6.89 -17.80 25.46
C ALA A 519 6.05 -18.81 24.66
N ASP A 520 5.00 -19.40 25.25
CA ASP A 520 4.11 -20.37 24.57
C ASP A 520 3.35 -19.71 23.41
N VAL A 521 2.74 -18.55 23.65
CA VAL A 521 2.03 -17.76 22.64
C VAL A 521 2.97 -17.38 21.50
N THR A 522 4.19 -16.92 21.81
CA THR A 522 5.21 -16.62 20.81
C THR A 522 5.56 -17.85 19.96
N TRP A 523 5.75 -19.01 20.59
CA TRP A 523 6.02 -20.26 19.87
C TRP A 523 4.86 -20.64 18.91
N ARG A 524 3.62 -20.52 19.38
CA ARG A 524 2.41 -20.79 18.56
C ARG A 524 2.28 -19.80 17.41
N LEU A 525 2.51 -18.52 17.66
CA LEU A 525 2.48 -17.47 16.63
C LEU A 525 3.53 -17.76 15.55
N HIS A 526 4.77 -18.09 15.92
CA HIS A 526 5.80 -18.46 14.95
C HIS A 526 5.39 -19.68 14.11
N THR A 527 4.84 -20.71 14.75
CA THR A 527 4.36 -21.92 14.06
C THR A 527 3.26 -21.60 13.04
N LEU A 528 2.46 -20.55 13.26
CA LEU A 528 1.44 -20.09 12.31
C LEU A 528 1.98 -19.12 11.24
N LEU A 529 2.85 -18.18 11.64
CA LEU A 529 3.31 -17.09 10.77
C LEU A 529 4.47 -17.51 9.86
N LYS A 530 5.41 -18.32 10.36
CA LYS A 530 6.59 -18.74 9.61
C LYS A 530 6.25 -19.46 8.30
N PRO A 531 5.31 -20.41 8.23
CA PRO A 531 4.92 -21.04 6.96
C PRO A 531 4.31 -20.04 5.97
N ARG A 532 3.49 -19.09 6.46
CA ARG A 532 2.84 -18.05 5.64
C ARG A 532 3.84 -17.16 4.91
N LEU A 533 5.03 -16.93 5.47
CA LEU A 533 6.08 -16.16 4.78
C LEU A 533 6.44 -16.77 3.42
N SER A 534 6.42 -18.10 3.29
CA SER A 534 6.71 -18.76 2.02
C SER A 534 5.50 -18.72 1.09
N GLU A 535 4.31 -19.02 1.61
CA GLU A 535 3.05 -19.09 0.85
C GLU A 535 2.60 -17.72 0.31
N GLU A 536 2.82 -16.67 1.10
CA GLU A 536 2.41 -15.30 0.78
C GLU A 536 3.58 -14.44 0.27
N GLY A 537 4.75 -15.02 -0.01
CA GLY A 537 5.89 -14.28 -0.59
C GLY A 537 6.63 -13.32 0.36
N GLY A 538 6.36 -13.36 1.67
CA GLY A 538 7.05 -12.59 2.71
C GLY A 538 8.49 -13.05 3.01
N THR A 539 8.89 -14.24 2.56
CA THR A 539 10.23 -14.83 2.84
C THR A 539 11.36 -13.93 2.37
N ARG A 540 11.22 -13.31 1.19
CA ARG A 540 12.25 -12.44 0.61
C ARG A 540 12.57 -11.26 1.52
N ILE A 541 11.54 -10.61 2.04
CA ILE A 541 11.71 -9.42 2.87
C ILE A 541 12.14 -9.81 4.29
N TYR A 542 11.56 -10.87 4.85
CA TYR A 542 11.91 -11.33 6.19
C TYR A 542 13.38 -11.77 6.26
N GLU A 543 13.80 -12.73 5.43
CA GLU A 543 15.13 -13.34 5.53
C GLU A 543 16.27 -12.43 5.03
N ARG A 544 16.00 -11.54 4.06
CA ARG A 544 17.05 -10.73 3.42
C ARG A 544 17.11 -9.28 3.88
N VAL A 545 16.11 -8.81 4.63
CA VAL A 545 16.02 -7.41 5.06
C VAL A 545 15.80 -7.30 6.56
N ASP A 546 14.64 -7.75 7.07
CA ASP A 546 14.25 -7.40 8.45
C ASP A 546 14.87 -8.32 9.51
N ARG A 547 14.90 -9.65 9.31
CA ARG A 547 15.51 -10.60 10.26
C ARG A 547 17.00 -10.30 10.55
N PRO A 548 17.89 -10.15 9.56
CA PRO A 548 19.30 -9.87 9.84
C PRO A 548 19.54 -8.47 10.41
N LEU A 549 18.57 -7.56 10.31
CA LEU A 549 18.67 -6.20 10.86
C LEU A 549 18.47 -6.17 12.38
N ILE A 550 17.73 -7.12 12.96
CA ILE A 550 17.44 -7.19 14.40
C ILE A 550 18.72 -7.05 15.25
N PRO A 551 19.76 -7.90 15.07
CA PRO A 551 20.99 -7.80 15.88
C PRO A 551 21.79 -6.52 15.60
N VAL A 552 21.73 -5.97 14.38
CA VAL A 552 22.41 -4.72 14.01
C VAL A 552 21.81 -3.54 14.74
N VAL A 553 20.48 -3.44 14.76
CA VAL A 553 19.76 -2.38 15.48
C VAL A 553 19.99 -2.52 16.98
N ALA A 554 19.90 -3.73 17.54
CA ALA A 554 20.23 -3.97 18.94
C ALA A 554 21.66 -3.50 19.28
N GLN A 555 22.64 -3.76 18.41
CA GLN A 555 24.01 -3.28 18.59
C GLN A 555 24.12 -1.75 18.54
N MET A 556 23.43 -1.10 17.61
CA MET A 556 23.38 0.38 17.53
C MET A 556 22.81 1.00 18.81
N GLU A 557 21.72 0.43 19.33
CA GLU A 557 21.12 0.87 20.60
C GLU A 557 22.11 0.74 21.76
N ARG A 558 22.87 -0.37 21.83
CA ARG A 558 23.91 -0.56 22.85
C ARG A 558 25.08 0.42 22.71
N HIS A 559 25.48 0.77 21.49
CA HIS A 559 26.53 1.78 21.29
C HIS A 559 26.08 3.15 21.81
N GLY A 560 24.85 3.57 21.47
CA GLY A 560 24.33 4.89 21.78
C GLY A 560 25.15 6.03 21.18
N ILE A 561 24.67 7.27 21.33
CA ILE A 561 25.39 8.47 20.90
C ILE A 561 25.78 9.34 22.09
N LYS A 562 27.00 9.88 22.07
CA LYS A 562 27.47 10.79 23.11
C LYS A 562 26.91 12.18 22.90
N VAL A 563 26.50 12.80 24.00
CA VAL A 563 25.91 14.13 24.02
C VAL A 563 26.62 14.99 25.05
N ASP A 564 26.98 16.21 24.67
CA ASP A 564 27.64 17.19 25.51
C ASP A 564 26.61 17.82 26.46
N ARG A 565 26.65 17.39 27.73
CA ARG A 565 25.74 17.85 28.78
C ARG A 565 25.89 19.34 29.08
N GLU A 566 27.09 19.88 29.05
CA GLU A 566 27.34 21.28 29.37
C GLU A 566 26.80 22.20 28.28
N LYS A 567 27.02 21.85 27.00
CA LYS A 567 26.44 22.57 25.87
C LYS A 567 24.91 22.53 25.89
N LEU A 568 24.31 21.36 26.18
CA LEU A 568 22.86 21.24 26.30
C LEU A 568 22.29 22.09 27.44
N ALA A 569 22.94 22.11 28.60
CA ALA A 569 22.52 22.96 29.72
C ALA A 569 22.58 24.44 29.34
N GLY A 570 23.65 24.87 28.66
CA GLY A 570 23.79 26.23 28.14
C GLY A 570 22.67 26.61 27.17
N LEU A 571 22.36 25.76 26.19
CA LEU A 571 21.24 25.97 25.26
C LEU A 571 19.89 26.03 25.98
N SER A 572 19.69 25.16 26.98
CA SER A 572 18.45 25.15 27.76
C SER A 572 18.23 26.46 28.52
N SER A 573 19.30 27.04 29.08
CA SER A 573 19.25 28.36 29.72
C SER A 573 18.96 29.48 28.72
N GLN A 574 19.61 29.48 27.56
CA GLN A 574 19.35 30.47 26.50
C GLN A 574 17.89 30.41 26.01
N PHE A 575 17.35 29.21 25.80
CA PHE A 575 15.94 29.07 25.43
C PHE A 575 15.01 29.51 26.55
N ALA A 576 15.34 29.26 27.82
CA ALA A 576 14.53 29.73 28.95
C ALA A 576 14.43 31.26 28.99
N GLU A 577 15.55 31.96 28.77
CA GLU A 577 15.58 33.42 28.70
C GLU A 577 14.76 33.96 27.50
N ALA A 578 14.94 33.38 26.31
CA ALA A 578 14.20 33.79 25.11
C ALA A 578 12.69 33.51 25.23
N ILE A 579 12.31 32.37 25.83
CA ILE A 579 10.91 32.03 26.11
C ILE A 579 10.31 33.06 27.07
N GLY A 580 11.02 33.43 28.14
CA GLY A 580 10.54 34.44 29.09
C GLY A 580 10.38 35.83 28.46
N ALA A 581 11.29 36.22 27.56
CA ALA A 581 11.16 37.46 26.81
C ALA A 581 9.92 37.45 25.89
N LEU A 582 9.72 36.35 25.13
CA LEU A 582 8.54 36.18 24.29
C LEU A 582 7.23 36.15 25.09
N GLU A 583 7.23 35.56 26.30
CA GLU A 583 6.06 35.57 27.19
C GLU A 583 5.65 37.00 27.55
N ALA A 584 6.62 37.83 27.94
CA ALA A 584 6.37 39.23 28.27
C ALA A 584 5.82 40.01 27.06
N GLU A 585 6.41 39.83 25.87
CA GLU A 585 5.95 40.47 24.64
C GLU A 585 4.53 40.01 24.23
N ILE A 586 4.22 38.73 24.40
CA ILE A 586 2.87 38.18 24.12
C ILE A 586 1.84 38.74 25.09
N HIS A 587 2.17 38.82 26.39
CA HIS A 587 1.27 39.39 27.41
C HIS A 587 1.01 40.88 27.17
N GLU A 588 2.04 41.64 26.78
CA GLU A 588 1.92 43.04 26.39
C GLU A 588 1.01 43.20 25.17
N ALA A 589 1.25 42.44 24.10
CA ALA A 589 0.45 42.49 22.87
C ALA A 589 -1.00 41.99 23.07
N ALA A 590 -1.24 41.08 24.03
CA ALA A 590 -2.59 40.60 24.39
C ALA A 590 -3.30 41.50 25.43
N GLY A 591 -2.58 42.44 26.05
CA GLY A 591 -3.06 43.32 27.11
C GLY A 591 -3.58 42.58 28.35
N GLN A 592 -3.10 41.36 28.62
CA GLN A 592 -3.33 40.60 29.85
C GLN A 592 -2.36 39.41 29.95
N GLU A 593 -2.12 38.97 31.18
CA GLU A 593 -1.43 37.72 31.46
C GLU A 593 -2.37 36.52 31.28
N PHE A 594 -1.84 35.46 30.70
CA PHE A 594 -2.51 34.17 30.57
C PHE A 594 -1.49 33.05 30.32
N THR A 595 -1.92 31.80 30.46
CA THR A 595 -1.09 30.62 30.15
C THR A 595 -1.06 30.40 28.64
N ILE A 596 0.04 30.79 27.99
CA ILE A 596 0.22 30.71 26.53
C ILE A 596 0.10 29.28 26.00
N GLY A 597 0.61 28.30 26.76
CA GLY A 597 0.50 26.88 26.44
C GLY A 597 -0.91 26.30 26.52
N SER A 598 -1.90 27.03 27.05
CA SER A 598 -3.30 26.58 27.16
C SER A 598 -4.08 26.94 25.89
N PRO A 599 -4.49 25.96 25.05
CA PRO A 599 -5.24 26.24 23.83
C PRO A 599 -6.56 26.99 24.08
N LYS A 600 -7.19 26.72 25.24
CA LYS A 600 -8.42 27.38 25.66
C LYS A 600 -8.21 28.88 25.90
N GLN A 601 -7.27 29.24 26.77
CA GLN A 601 -7.01 30.64 27.11
C GLN A 601 -6.47 31.42 25.91
N LEU A 602 -5.56 30.81 25.15
CA LEU A 602 -5.04 31.43 23.92
C LEU A 602 -6.16 31.65 22.89
N GLY A 603 -7.06 30.69 22.73
CA GLY A 603 -8.21 30.83 21.82
C GLY A 603 -9.15 31.97 22.23
N GLU A 604 -9.50 32.06 23.51
CA GLU A 604 -10.32 33.15 24.07
C GLU A 604 -9.64 34.52 23.85
N VAL A 605 -8.33 34.62 24.06
CA VAL A 605 -7.55 35.85 23.81
C VAL A 605 -7.58 36.25 22.33
N LEU A 606 -7.26 35.31 21.42
CA LEU A 606 -7.14 35.61 20.00
C LEU A 606 -8.49 35.98 19.37
N PHE A 607 -9.54 35.22 19.67
CA PHE A 607 -10.82 35.35 18.95
C PHE A 607 -11.85 36.20 19.68
N ASP A 608 -11.94 36.11 21.02
CA ASP A 608 -12.97 36.85 21.76
C ASP A 608 -12.46 38.23 22.18
N LYS A 609 -11.20 38.35 22.66
CA LYS A 609 -10.65 39.63 23.14
C LYS A 609 -10.04 40.48 22.03
N LEU A 610 -9.12 39.91 21.24
CA LEU A 610 -8.45 40.63 20.14
C LEU A 610 -9.29 40.68 18.86
N GLY A 611 -10.34 39.86 18.78
CA GLY A 611 -11.34 39.93 17.71
C GLY A 611 -10.84 39.44 16.34
N TYR A 612 -9.77 38.63 16.29
CA TYR A 612 -9.30 38.05 15.03
C TYR A 612 -10.39 37.16 14.41
N LYS A 613 -10.53 37.20 13.07
CA LYS A 613 -11.54 36.41 12.35
C LYS A 613 -11.03 35.00 12.08
N GLY A 614 -11.93 34.02 11.98
CA GLY A 614 -11.61 32.66 11.52
C GLY A 614 -11.41 31.59 12.60
N GLY A 615 -11.73 31.89 13.87
CA GLY A 615 -11.72 30.90 14.95
C GLY A 615 -12.74 29.78 14.74
N LYS A 616 -12.28 28.54 14.54
CA LYS A 616 -13.14 27.34 14.50
C LYS A 616 -13.20 26.70 15.88
N LYS A 617 -14.40 26.47 16.39
CA LYS A 617 -14.60 25.71 17.65
C LYS A 617 -14.63 24.21 17.35
N GLY A 618 -13.89 23.43 18.13
CA GLY A 618 -13.90 21.97 18.08
C GLY A 618 -15.17 21.38 18.72
N LYS A 619 -15.28 20.04 18.73
CA LYS A 619 -16.41 19.33 19.36
C LYS A 619 -16.57 19.65 20.86
N SER A 620 -15.48 20.07 21.53
CA SER A 620 -15.44 20.48 22.93
C SER A 620 -15.84 21.95 23.16
N GLY A 621 -16.16 22.70 22.11
CA GLY A 621 -16.51 24.13 22.18
C GLY A 621 -15.31 25.09 22.33
N GLN A 622 -14.08 24.57 22.40
CA GLN A 622 -12.85 25.37 22.44
C GLN A 622 -12.42 25.79 21.04
N TYR A 623 -11.86 27.00 20.89
CA TYR A 623 -11.25 27.42 19.63
C TYR A 623 -10.01 26.58 19.33
N SER A 624 -9.84 26.17 18.06
CA SER A 624 -8.59 25.59 17.58
C SER A 624 -7.53 26.68 17.53
N THR A 625 -6.39 26.38 18.13
CA THR A 625 -5.16 27.20 18.05
C THR A 625 -4.05 26.36 17.44
N ASP A 626 -4.39 25.47 16.51
CA ASP A 626 -3.40 24.61 15.84
C ASP A 626 -2.45 25.44 14.97
N GLN A 627 -1.31 24.87 14.61
CA GLN A 627 -0.26 25.55 13.86
C GLN A 627 -0.80 26.24 12.59
N SER A 628 -1.66 25.56 11.81
CA SER A 628 -2.23 26.12 10.58
C SER A 628 -3.16 27.32 10.82
N VAL A 629 -3.85 27.37 11.97
CA VAL A 629 -4.70 28.51 12.35
C VAL A 629 -3.82 29.70 12.73
N LEU A 630 -2.77 29.46 13.52
CA LEU A 630 -1.84 30.50 13.94
C LEU A 630 -1.01 31.03 12.76
N GLU A 631 -0.56 30.18 11.85
CA GLU A 631 0.16 30.60 10.63
C GLU A 631 -0.70 31.48 9.73
N LYS A 632 -1.98 31.12 9.58
CA LYS A 632 -2.93 31.95 8.85
C LYS A 632 -3.09 33.33 9.51
N LEU A 633 -3.30 33.37 10.82
CA LEU A 633 -3.43 34.63 11.57
C LEU A 633 -2.16 35.47 11.49
N ALA A 634 -0.99 34.85 11.61
CA ALA A 634 0.30 35.52 11.45
C ALA A 634 0.44 36.12 10.04
N GLY A 635 0.04 35.39 9.00
CA GLY A 635 -0.01 35.88 7.62
C GLY A 635 -0.99 37.03 7.39
N GLU A 636 -2.04 37.13 8.20
CA GLU A 636 -2.99 38.26 8.23
C GLU A 636 -2.49 39.44 9.08
N GLY A 637 -1.28 39.35 9.65
CA GLY A 637 -0.63 40.42 10.43
C GLY A 637 -0.89 40.36 11.94
N ALA A 638 -1.43 39.25 12.48
CA ALA A 638 -1.65 39.11 13.91
C ALA A 638 -0.33 38.90 14.67
N GLU A 639 0.21 39.96 15.25
CA GLU A 639 1.50 39.94 15.96
C GLU A 639 1.56 38.88 17.08
N VAL A 640 0.49 38.77 17.88
CA VAL A 640 0.36 37.76 18.94
C VAL A 640 0.49 36.34 18.38
N ALA A 641 -0.08 36.06 17.20
CA ALA A 641 0.00 34.73 16.60
C ALA A 641 1.43 34.39 16.15
N THR A 642 2.15 35.35 15.56
CA THR A 642 3.56 35.20 15.17
C THR A 642 4.45 34.88 16.38
N LYS A 643 4.35 35.68 17.45
CA LYS A 643 5.15 35.46 18.66
C LYS A 643 4.80 34.15 19.36
N VAL A 644 3.53 33.75 19.37
CA VAL A 644 3.10 32.46 19.93
C VAL A 644 3.66 31.27 19.13
N LEU A 645 3.76 31.37 17.81
CA LEU A 645 4.41 30.34 16.99
C LEU A 645 5.89 30.18 17.37
N GLU A 646 6.61 31.29 17.51
CA GLU A 646 8.01 31.29 17.96
C GLU A 646 8.16 30.73 19.38
N TRP A 647 7.30 31.16 20.31
CA TRP A 647 7.27 30.67 21.69
C TRP A 647 7.03 29.16 21.74
N ARG A 648 6.07 28.64 20.96
CA ARG A 648 5.79 27.20 20.88
C ARG A 648 6.97 26.43 20.30
N GLN A 649 7.62 26.97 19.27
CA GLN A 649 8.80 26.36 18.67
C GLN A 649 9.93 26.24 19.69
N LEU A 650 10.30 27.33 20.37
CA LEU A 650 11.36 27.32 21.39
C LEU A 650 11.01 26.44 22.59
N SER A 651 9.77 26.52 23.08
CA SER A 651 9.29 25.69 24.20
C SER A 651 9.34 24.21 23.88
N LYS A 652 8.95 23.83 22.65
CA LYS A 652 9.10 22.46 22.16
C LYS A 652 10.56 22.06 22.06
N LEU A 653 11.43 22.89 21.50
CA LEU A 653 12.86 22.59 21.36
C LEU A 653 13.54 22.37 22.72
N ARG A 654 13.20 23.21 23.71
CA ARG A 654 13.70 23.07 25.08
C ARG A 654 13.20 21.78 25.75
N SER A 655 11.89 21.60 25.82
CA SER A 655 11.30 20.42 26.49
C SER A 655 11.66 19.10 25.80
N THR A 656 11.57 19.05 24.47
CA THR A 656 11.71 17.81 23.70
C THR A 656 13.16 17.43 23.45
N TYR A 657 14.09 18.40 23.36
CA TYR A 657 15.48 18.11 23.05
C TYR A 657 16.40 18.47 24.19
N THR A 658 16.46 19.70 24.68
CA THR A 658 17.51 20.04 25.67
C THR A 658 17.29 19.38 27.03
N GLU A 659 16.05 19.37 27.55
CA GLU A 659 15.74 18.77 28.85
C GLU A 659 15.62 17.23 28.74
N ALA A 660 14.89 16.73 27.75
CA ALA A 660 14.71 15.30 27.56
C ALA A 660 16.02 14.57 27.21
N LEU A 661 16.89 15.14 26.36
CA LEU A 661 18.19 14.51 26.05
C LEU A 661 19.09 14.46 27.28
N GLN A 662 19.09 15.49 28.12
CA GLN A 662 19.85 15.48 29.38
C GLN A 662 19.37 14.37 30.32
N ALA A 663 18.04 14.20 30.45
CA ALA A 663 17.45 13.15 31.25
C ALA A 663 17.71 11.74 30.68
N ALA A 664 17.83 11.63 29.35
CA ALA A 664 18.09 10.37 28.65
C ALA A 664 19.56 9.93 28.65
N ILE A 665 20.50 10.72 29.21
CA ILE A 665 21.89 10.29 29.34
C ILE A 665 21.97 9.16 30.35
N ASN A 666 22.35 7.97 29.89
CA ASN A 666 22.52 6.81 30.74
C ASN A 666 23.73 7.04 31.68
N PRO A 667 23.55 6.88 33.02
CA PRO A 667 24.60 7.19 33.99
C PRO A 667 25.80 6.23 33.95
N LYS A 668 25.63 5.01 33.42
CA LYS A 668 26.70 4.01 33.32
C LYS A 668 27.58 4.23 32.09
N THR A 669 27.00 4.61 30.96
CA THR A 669 27.71 4.76 29.68
C THR A 669 28.08 6.21 29.37
N GLY A 670 27.38 7.18 29.94
CA GLY A 670 27.49 8.60 29.58
C GLY A 670 26.95 8.92 28.18
N ARG A 671 26.14 8.02 27.59
CA ARG A 671 25.60 8.12 26.23
C ARG A 671 24.07 8.06 26.26
N VAL A 672 23.44 8.54 25.20
CA VAL A 672 22.00 8.43 24.98
C VAL A 672 21.73 7.20 24.11
N HIS A 673 20.80 6.35 24.58
CA HIS A 673 20.44 5.09 23.94
C HIS A 673 18.99 5.17 23.49
N THR A 674 18.75 5.60 22.24
CA THR A 674 17.40 5.61 21.68
C THR A 674 16.92 4.18 21.41
N SER A 675 15.61 3.95 21.47
CA SER A 675 14.99 2.69 21.05
C SER A 675 14.44 2.82 19.63
N TYR A 676 14.90 1.96 18.72
CA TYR A 676 14.43 1.83 17.36
C TYR A 676 13.35 0.77 17.22
N SER A 677 12.20 1.13 16.67
CA SER A 677 11.17 0.16 16.27
C SER A 677 11.33 -0.21 14.79
N LEU A 678 11.39 -1.51 14.52
CA LEU A 678 11.46 -2.06 13.16
C LEU A 678 10.09 -2.09 12.45
N VAL A 679 8.99 -1.98 13.22
CA VAL A 679 7.61 -2.11 12.76
C VAL A 679 6.79 -0.82 12.92
N GLY A 680 7.44 0.30 13.31
CA GLY A 680 6.76 1.55 13.63
C GLY A 680 6.06 2.19 12.44
N ALA A 681 6.75 2.34 11.30
CA ALA A 681 6.15 2.85 10.07
C ALA A 681 5.70 1.69 9.17
N GLN A 682 4.47 1.73 8.67
CA GLN A 682 3.92 0.69 7.77
C GLN A 682 4.71 0.52 6.46
N THR A 683 5.46 1.54 6.05
CA THR A 683 6.35 1.50 4.90
C THR A 683 7.67 0.75 5.19
N GLY A 684 7.94 0.40 6.44
CA GLY A 684 9.17 -0.30 6.83
C GLY A 684 10.32 0.62 7.24
N ARG A 685 10.13 1.95 7.28
CA ARG A 685 11.11 2.87 7.90
C ARG A 685 11.22 2.56 9.40
N LEU A 686 12.45 2.64 9.94
CA LEU A 686 12.65 2.61 11.38
C LEU A 686 11.98 3.85 12.01
N SER A 687 11.50 3.72 13.23
CA SER A 687 11.14 4.88 14.07
C SER A 687 11.97 4.84 15.34
N SER A 688 12.20 6.01 15.96
CA SER A 688 13.00 6.14 17.19
C SER A 688 12.16 6.75 18.31
N THR A 689 12.30 6.21 19.52
CA THR A 689 11.68 6.72 20.75
C THR A 689 12.71 6.79 21.87
N ASP A 690 12.36 7.54 22.92
CA ASP A 690 13.08 7.61 24.20
C ASP A 690 14.60 7.84 24.09
N PRO A 691 15.06 8.93 23.43
CA PRO A 691 14.29 10.01 22.81
C PRO A 691 14.12 9.82 21.29
N ASN A 692 13.14 10.49 20.68
CA ASN A 692 12.96 10.45 19.23
C ASN A 692 13.99 11.34 18.52
N LEU A 693 15.06 10.71 18.01
CA LEU A 693 16.16 11.39 17.32
C LEU A 693 15.84 11.72 15.86
N GLN A 694 14.75 11.19 15.30
CA GLN A 694 14.36 11.47 13.92
C GLN A 694 13.74 12.85 13.72
N ASN A 695 13.15 13.43 14.77
CA ASN A 695 12.44 14.70 14.67
C ASN A 695 13.32 15.93 14.89
N ILE A 696 14.63 15.76 15.12
CA ILE A 696 15.56 16.86 15.39
C ILE A 696 15.65 17.76 14.15
N PRO A 697 15.24 19.04 14.24
CA PRO A 697 15.20 19.92 13.07
C PRO A 697 16.57 20.09 12.41
N ILE A 698 16.58 20.03 11.07
CA ILE A 698 17.80 20.06 10.26
C ILE A 698 18.10 21.47 9.74
N ARG A 699 17.05 22.17 9.30
CA ARG A 699 17.18 23.37 8.45
C ARG A 699 17.22 24.69 9.23
N THR A 700 16.92 24.66 10.52
CA THR A 700 16.93 25.86 11.37
C THR A 700 18.28 25.97 12.08
N GLU A 701 18.73 27.20 12.30
CA GLU A 701 19.97 27.46 13.05
C GLU A 701 19.93 26.81 14.44
N ILE A 702 18.79 26.91 15.11
CA ILE A 702 18.56 26.31 16.42
C ILE A 702 18.61 24.77 16.36
N GLY A 703 18.12 24.18 15.27
CA GLY A 703 18.21 22.73 15.04
C GLY A 703 19.67 22.27 14.89
N ARG A 704 20.50 23.05 14.19
CA ARG A 704 21.95 22.80 14.10
C ARG A 704 22.63 22.88 15.45
N GLN A 705 22.32 23.89 16.26
CA GLN A 705 22.88 24.01 17.61
C GLN A 705 22.60 22.77 18.48
N ILE A 706 21.39 22.18 18.37
CA ILE A 706 21.08 20.93 19.07
C ILE A 706 21.91 19.77 18.51
N ARG A 707 22.07 19.67 17.18
CA ARG A 707 22.94 18.65 16.54
C ARG A 707 24.40 18.80 16.93
N ASP A 708 24.88 20.01 17.20
CA ASP A 708 26.24 20.28 17.68
C ASP A 708 26.51 19.79 19.10
N CYS A 709 25.46 19.50 19.86
CA CYS A 709 25.59 18.84 21.15
C CYS A 709 25.85 17.34 21.03
N PHE A 710 25.55 16.71 19.89
CA PHE A 710 25.91 15.31 19.65
C PHE A 710 27.35 15.26 19.18
N VAL A 711 28.23 14.64 19.96
CA VAL A 711 29.68 14.71 19.78
C VAL A 711 30.29 13.31 19.73
N ALA A 712 31.47 13.19 19.11
CA ALA A 712 32.23 11.95 19.15
C ALA A 712 32.93 11.75 20.51
N ASP A 713 33.28 10.49 20.81
CA ASP A 713 34.26 10.21 21.86
C ASP A 713 35.64 10.81 21.59
N LYS A 714 36.42 11.01 22.65
CA LYS A 714 37.75 11.64 22.55
C LYS A 714 38.66 10.80 21.64
N GLY A 715 39.25 11.44 20.63
CA GLY A 715 40.10 10.78 19.64
C GLY A 715 39.34 10.25 18.41
N ASN A 716 38.01 10.34 18.43
CA ASN A 716 37.14 10.00 17.31
C ASN A 716 36.49 11.25 16.71
N VAL A 717 35.93 11.07 15.51
CA VAL A 717 35.04 11.99 14.82
C VAL A 717 33.72 11.29 14.52
N LEU A 718 32.67 12.06 14.26
CA LEU A 718 31.44 11.55 13.68
C LEU A 718 31.53 11.65 12.16
N LEU A 719 31.04 10.62 11.48
CA LEU A 719 30.91 10.57 10.03
C LEU A 719 29.43 10.35 9.71
N ALA A 720 28.85 11.22 8.90
CA ALA A 720 27.46 11.14 8.44
C ALA A 720 27.46 10.78 6.95
N ALA A 721 26.70 9.76 6.57
CA ALA A 721 26.53 9.32 5.19
C ALA A 721 25.04 9.34 4.84
N ASP A 722 24.63 10.22 3.92
CA ASP A 722 23.23 10.42 3.51
C ASP A 722 23.01 10.01 2.05
N TYR A 723 21.88 9.35 1.77
CA TYR A 723 21.51 9.04 0.40
C TYR A 723 20.97 10.27 -0.35
N SER A 724 21.70 10.73 -1.36
CA SER A 724 21.32 11.87 -2.18
C SER A 724 20.07 11.60 -3.02
N GLN A 725 18.92 12.10 -2.56
CA GLN A 725 17.65 12.11 -3.30
C GLN A 725 17.14 10.71 -3.69
N ILE A 726 17.35 9.71 -2.83
CA ILE A 726 17.00 8.30 -3.12
C ILE A 726 15.54 8.10 -3.54
N GLU A 727 14.59 8.80 -2.91
CA GLU A 727 13.16 8.69 -3.26
C GLU A 727 12.89 9.09 -4.71
N LEU A 728 13.52 10.16 -5.21
CA LEU A 728 13.36 10.60 -6.61
C LEU A 728 14.08 9.66 -7.58
N ARG A 729 15.23 9.11 -7.20
CA ARG A 729 15.96 8.12 -8.00
C ARG A 729 15.13 6.84 -8.18
N LEU A 730 14.51 6.36 -7.09
CA LEU A 730 13.64 5.20 -7.13
C LEU A 730 12.33 5.48 -7.85
N ALA A 731 11.76 6.67 -7.71
CA ALA A 731 10.61 7.09 -8.53
C ALA A 731 10.94 7.04 -10.02
N ALA A 732 12.09 7.57 -10.44
CA ALA A 732 12.53 7.53 -11.84
C ALA A 732 12.73 6.09 -12.34
N TYR A 733 13.24 5.20 -11.48
CA TYR A 733 13.37 3.77 -11.77
C TYR A 733 12.01 3.07 -11.92
N MET A 734 11.15 3.17 -10.89
CA MET A 734 9.87 2.46 -10.79
C MET A 734 8.83 2.96 -11.79
N ALA A 735 8.85 4.25 -12.11
CA ALA A 735 7.99 4.86 -13.11
C ALA A 735 8.57 4.81 -14.54
N ASP A 736 9.77 4.22 -14.70
CA ASP A 736 10.51 4.12 -15.95
C ASP A 736 10.54 5.45 -16.75
N VAL A 737 11.27 6.43 -16.22
CA VAL A 737 11.35 7.79 -16.78
C VAL A 737 12.76 8.06 -17.31
N PRO A 738 13.06 7.76 -18.60
CA PRO A 738 14.41 7.85 -19.16
C PRO A 738 15.10 9.20 -18.96
N SER A 739 14.36 10.31 -19.11
CA SER A 739 14.90 11.66 -18.95
C SER A 739 15.38 11.96 -17.52
N LEU A 740 14.73 11.40 -16.50
CA LEU A 740 15.15 11.51 -15.11
C LEU A 740 16.31 10.57 -14.81
N LYS A 741 16.28 9.35 -15.35
CA LYS A 741 17.39 8.37 -15.23
C LYS A 741 18.70 8.95 -15.79
N GLU A 742 18.63 9.57 -16.97
CA GLU A 742 19.77 10.24 -17.63
C GLU A 742 20.25 11.44 -16.82
N ALA A 743 19.35 12.30 -16.32
CA ALA A 743 19.71 13.44 -15.48
C ALA A 743 20.48 13.00 -14.23
N PHE A 744 20.03 11.93 -13.58
CA PHE A 744 20.73 11.36 -12.42
C PHE A 744 22.08 10.74 -12.76
N ALA A 745 22.21 10.10 -13.93
CA ALA A 745 23.47 9.53 -14.40
C ALA A 745 24.50 10.63 -14.73
N ASN A 746 24.05 11.78 -15.22
CA ASN A 746 24.87 12.95 -15.53
C ASN A 746 25.18 13.83 -14.29
N GLY A 747 24.60 13.54 -13.12
CA GLY A 747 24.75 14.36 -11.92
C GLY A 747 24.03 15.71 -11.98
N GLU A 748 22.99 15.84 -12.80
CA GLU A 748 22.21 17.06 -12.94
C GLU A 748 21.32 17.34 -11.72
N ASP A 749 21.11 18.63 -11.38
CA ASP A 749 20.14 19.04 -10.37
C ASP A 749 18.72 19.04 -10.95
N ILE A 750 17.94 18.01 -10.59
CA ILE A 750 16.58 17.84 -11.10
C ILE A 750 15.65 18.95 -10.63
N HIS A 751 15.85 19.51 -9.43
CA HIS A 751 15.03 20.62 -8.97
C HIS A 751 15.30 21.88 -9.79
N ALA A 752 16.55 22.14 -10.15
CA ALA A 752 16.91 23.23 -11.05
C ALA A 752 16.31 23.02 -12.45
N ARG A 753 16.36 21.80 -12.97
CA ARG A 753 15.75 21.44 -14.26
C ARG A 753 14.24 21.65 -14.25
N THR A 754 13.54 21.13 -13.23
CA THR A 754 12.11 21.37 -13.05
C THR A 754 11.81 22.86 -12.86
N ALA A 755 12.65 23.63 -12.17
CA ALA A 755 12.45 25.06 -12.01
C ALA A 755 12.55 25.81 -13.35
N GLN A 756 13.56 25.48 -14.16
CA GLN A 756 13.69 26.04 -15.51
C GLN A 756 12.50 25.70 -16.40
N GLU A 757 11.98 24.48 -16.32
CA GLU A 757 10.84 24.03 -17.12
C GLU A 757 9.49 24.63 -16.66
N MET A 758 9.29 24.78 -15.35
CA MET A 758 8.02 25.28 -14.79
C MET A 758 7.96 26.81 -14.77
N PHE A 759 9.06 27.47 -14.43
CA PHE A 759 9.12 28.92 -14.15
C PHE A 759 9.99 29.70 -15.14
N GLY A 760 10.78 29.03 -15.98
CA GLY A 760 11.67 29.70 -16.94
C GLY A 760 12.95 30.30 -16.35
N THR A 761 13.12 30.23 -15.02
CA THR A 761 14.28 30.73 -14.30
C THR A 761 14.70 29.78 -13.18
N VAL A 762 15.99 29.73 -12.89
CA VAL A 762 16.55 28.98 -11.75
C VAL A 762 17.13 29.97 -10.75
N ASP A 763 16.42 30.18 -9.66
CA ASP A 763 16.89 30.88 -8.47
C ASP A 763 16.53 30.07 -7.21
N ARG A 764 16.88 30.58 -6.03
CA ARG A 764 16.65 29.87 -4.75
C ARG A 764 15.16 29.63 -4.49
N ASP A 765 14.29 30.55 -4.88
CA ASP A 765 12.84 30.44 -4.68
C ASP A 765 12.24 29.46 -5.69
N THR A 766 12.51 29.64 -6.99
CA THR A 766 11.96 28.77 -8.03
C THR A 766 12.45 27.33 -7.89
N ARG A 767 13.71 27.12 -7.49
CA ARG A 767 14.23 25.78 -7.12
C ARG A 767 13.52 25.21 -5.90
N GLY A 768 13.22 26.02 -4.88
CA GLY A 768 12.47 25.61 -3.71
C GLY A 768 11.04 25.16 -4.05
N ARG A 769 10.34 25.94 -4.88
CA ARG A 769 9.00 25.60 -5.39
C ARG A 769 9.02 24.35 -6.27
N ALA A 770 10.01 24.21 -7.15
CA ALA A 770 10.20 23.03 -7.99
C ALA A 770 10.49 21.76 -7.17
N LYS A 771 11.22 21.88 -6.06
CA LYS A 771 11.36 20.78 -5.09
C LYS A 771 10.01 20.37 -4.50
N THR A 772 9.20 21.34 -4.06
CA THR A 772 7.84 21.07 -3.57
C THR A 772 6.98 20.38 -4.62
N ILE A 773 7.04 20.82 -5.88
CA ILE A 773 6.32 20.22 -7.02
C ILE A 773 6.72 18.75 -7.21
N ASN A 774 8.02 18.48 -7.36
CA ASN A 774 8.55 17.12 -7.60
C ASN A 774 8.05 16.13 -6.55
N PHE A 775 8.19 16.48 -5.27
CA PHE A 775 7.73 15.61 -4.19
C PHE A 775 6.20 15.53 -4.11
N ALA A 776 5.50 16.67 -4.19
CA ALA A 776 4.06 16.68 -4.04
C ALA A 776 3.34 15.89 -5.15
N ILE A 777 3.74 16.08 -6.41
CA ILE A 777 3.16 15.36 -7.54
C ILE A 777 3.49 13.87 -7.47
N LEU A 778 4.74 13.52 -7.13
CA LEU A 778 5.14 12.12 -6.95
C LEU A 778 4.26 11.38 -5.92
N TYR A 779 3.84 12.07 -4.85
CA TYR A 779 2.97 11.51 -3.83
C TYR A 779 1.47 11.68 -4.10
N GLY A 780 1.06 11.97 -5.35
CA GLY A 780 -0.34 12.06 -5.75
C GLY A 780 -1.10 13.20 -5.09
N ILE A 781 -0.48 14.37 -4.93
CA ILE A 781 -1.18 15.55 -4.42
C ILE A 781 -2.32 15.98 -5.35
N SER A 782 -3.41 16.49 -4.78
CA SER A 782 -4.49 17.11 -5.57
C SER A 782 -4.15 18.56 -5.91
N ARG A 783 -4.83 19.12 -6.93
CA ARG A 783 -4.71 20.55 -7.28
C ARG A 783 -4.89 21.48 -6.09
N TRP A 784 -5.84 21.19 -5.20
CA TRP A 784 -6.11 21.99 -4.00
C TRP A 784 -4.97 21.90 -2.99
N GLY A 785 -4.38 20.72 -2.84
CA GLY A 785 -3.23 20.52 -1.96
C GLY A 785 -1.98 21.23 -2.47
N LEU A 786 -1.74 21.18 -3.78
CA LEU A 786 -0.59 21.85 -4.39
C LEU A 786 -0.75 23.38 -4.37
N ALA A 787 -1.94 23.88 -4.68
CA ALA A 787 -2.30 25.29 -4.58
C ALA A 787 -1.99 25.86 -3.19
N GLY A 788 -2.46 25.18 -2.13
CA GLY A 788 -2.20 25.60 -0.76
C GLY A 788 -0.72 25.60 -0.37
N ARG A 789 0.10 24.70 -0.91
CA ARG A 789 1.55 24.65 -0.63
C ARG A 789 2.35 25.71 -1.39
N LEU A 790 1.90 26.07 -2.58
CA LEU A 790 2.58 27.04 -3.43
C LEU A 790 2.03 28.46 -3.30
N GLY A 791 0.90 28.64 -2.61
CA GLY A 791 0.22 29.94 -2.50
C GLY A 791 -0.37 30.43 -3.83
N VAL A 792 -0.75 29.49 -4.71
CA VAL A 792 -1.31 29.78 -6.04
C VAL A 792 -2.78 29.35 -6.13
N GLU A 793 -3.48 29.80 -7.17
CA GLU A 793 -4.85 29.38 -7.43
C GLU A 793 -4.95 27.91 -7.87
N ALA A 794 -6.10 27.28 -7.61
CA ALA A 794 -6.31 25.86 -7.88
C ALA A 794 -6.13 25.47 -9.36
N ASP A 795 -6.53 26.36 -10.27
CA ASP A 795 -6.40 26.13 -11.72
C ASP A 795 -4.95 26.29 -12.20
N GLU A 796 -4.18 27.20 -11.58
CA GLU A 796 -2.73 27.33 -11.84
C GLU A 796 -1.98 26.07 -11.36
N ALA A 797 -2.32 25.57 -10.17
CA ALA A 797 -1.77 24.33 -9.66
C ALA A 797 -2.11 23.12 -10.55
N GLN A 798 -3.33 23.07 -11.11
CA GLN A 798 -3.71 22.02 -12.07
C GLN A 798 -2.87 22.10 -13.34
N ALA A 799 -2.67 23.30 -13.91
CA ALA A 799 -1.84 23.48 -15.09
C ALA A 799 -0.38 23.04 -14.86
N MET A 800 0.16 23.25 -13.66
CA MET A 800 1.50 22.75 -13.29
C MET A 800 1.54 21.21 -13.22
N ILE A 801 0.48 20.58 -12.68
CA ILE A 801 0.36 19.12 -12.63
C ILE A 801 0.29 18.53 -14.04
N ASP A 802 -0.54 19.11 -14.90
CA ASP A 802 -0.74 18.65 -16.27
C ASP A 802 0.57 18.73 -17.07
N ARG A 803 1.26 19.89 -17.00
CA ARG A 803 2.57 20.06 -17.65
C ARG A 803 3.63 19.07 -17.14
N TYR A 804 3.60 18.76 -15.84
CA TYR A 804 4.51 17.77 -15.25
C TYR A 804 4.24 16.37 -15.80
N PHE A 805 2.98 15.94 -15.93
CA PHE A 805 2.64 14.63 -16.49
C PHE A 805 2.86 14.54 -18.00
N GLU A 806 2.62 15.62 -18.75
CA GLU A 806 2.99 15.69 -20.18
C GLU A 806 4.50 15.45 -20.37
N ARG A 807 5.32 15.96 -19.45
CA ARG A 807 6.78 15.80 -19.50
C ARG A 807 7.26 14.44 -18.99
N PHE A 808 6.60 13.90 -17.97
CA PHE A 808 6.96 12.65 -17.31
C PHE A 808 5.79 11.65 -17.33
N PRO A 809 5.37 11.15 -18.51
CA PRO A 809 4.19 10.29 -18.64
C PRO A 809 4.34 8.95 -17.90
N GLY A 810 5.57 8.49 -17.68
CA GLY A 810 5.85 7.29 -16.88
C GLY A 810 5.33 7.39 -15.44
N ILE A 811 5.37 8.58 -14.83
CA ILE A 811 4.86 8.80 -13.46
C ILE A 811 3.34 8.63 -13.42
N GLN A 812 2.63 9.15 -14.41
CA GLN A 812 1.18 8.99 -14.50
C GLN A 812 0.79 7.52 -14.69
N ARG A 813 1.51 6.78 -15.54
CA ARG A 813 1.31 5.33 -15.72
C ARG A 813 1.56 4.57 -14.43
N TYR A 814 2.64 4.88 -13.71
CA TYR A 814 2.95 4.26 -12.41
C TYR A 814 1.84 4.49 -11.38
N ILE A 815 1.32 5.71 -11.27
CA ILE A 815 0.23 6.03 -10.35
C ILE A 815 -1.02 5.22 -10.70
N ALA A 816 -1.43 5.22 -11.97
CA ALA A 816 -2.62 4.50 -12.42
C ALA A 816 -2.49 2.98 -12.17
N TYR A 817 -1.37 2.39 -12.59
CA TYR A 817 -1.07 0.97 -12.40
C TYR A 817 -1.05 0.58 -10.92
N THR A 818 -0.37 1.37 -10.07
CA THR A 818 -0.29 1.09 -8.63
C THR A 818 -1.67 1.11 -7.99
N LEU A 819 -2.51 2.09 -8.32
CA LEU A 819 -3.86 2.18 -7.76
C LEU A 819 -4.77 1.05 -8.24
N GLU A 820 -4.67 0.65 -9.50
CA GLU A 820 -5.40 -0.49 -10.05
C GLU A 820 -5.04 -1.78 -9.31
N GLN A 821 -3.74 -2.08 -9.19
CA GLN A 821 -3.25 -3.26 -8.48
C GLN A 821 -3.68 -3.27 -7.00
N VAL A 822 -3.57 -2.12 -6.31
CA VAL A 822 -3.94 -2.03 -4.89
C VAL A 822 -5.45 -2.19 -4.69
N ARG A 823 -6.29 -1.72 -5.62
CA ARG A 823 -7.73 -1.94 -5.56
C ARG A 823 -8.12 -3.40 -5.77
N GLU A 824 -7.35 -4.13 -6.59
CA GLU A 824 -7.57 -5.56 -6.84
C GLU A 824 -7.13 -6.43 -5.66
N ARG A 825 -5.88 -6.27 -5.20
CA ARG A 825 -5.27 -7.16 -4.19
C ARG A 825 -5.35 -6.65 -2.74
N GLY A 826 -5.63 -5.36 -2.55
CA GLY A 826 -5.74 -4.72 -1.23
C GLY A 826 -4.43 -4.25 -0.60
N TYR A 827 -3.28 -4.40 -1.29
CA TYR A 827 -1.96 -3.99 -0.81
C TYR A 827 -1.04 -3.51 -1.94
N SER A 828 0.00 -2.76 -1.60
CA SER A 828 1.12 -2.43 -2.49
C SER A 828 2.38 -3.20 -2.11
N GLU A 829 3.35 -3.29 -3.02
CA GLU A 829 4.61 -4.02 -2.80
C GLU A 829 5.82 -3.18 -3.15
N THR A 830 6.91 -3.32 -2.38
CA THR A 830 8.23 -2.75 -2.71
C THR A 830 8.98 -3.63 -3.70
N LEU A 831 10.10 -3.15 -4.26
CA LEU A 831 10.96 -3.96 -5.14
C LEU A 831 11.52 -5.22 -4.44
N PHE A 832 11.54 -5.24 -3.11
CA PHE A 832 12.02 -6.36 -2.29
C PHE A 832 10.91 -7.29 -1.82
N GLY A 833 9.65 -6.98 -2.12
CA GLY A 833 8.49 -7.79 -1.79
C GLY A 833 7.84 -7.45 -0.43
N ARG A 834 8.17 -6.30 0.18
CA ARG A 834 7.44 -5.83 1.37
C ARG A 834 6.02 -5.46 0.98
N LYS A 835 5.03 -6.01 1.68
CA LYS A 835 3.62 -5.68 1.50
C LYS A 835 3.21 -4.55 2.44
N THR A 836 2.38 -3.64 1.96
CA THR A 836 1.65 -2.68 2.79
C THR A 836 0.17 -2.75 2.44
N TRP A 837 -0.67 -3.11 3.40
CA TRP A 837 -2.11 -3.28 3.22
C TRP A 837 -2.86 -1.95 3.36
N PHE A 838 -3.91 -1.77 2.54
CA PHE A 838 -4.76 -0.58 2.54
C PHE A 838 -6.25 -0.95 2.70
N PRO A 839 -6.69 -1.32 3.91
CA PRO A 839 -8.05 -1.81 4.12
C PRO A 839 -9.16 -0.78 3.80
N ARG A 840 -8.82 0.51 3.77
CA ARG A 840 -9.71 1.62 3.38
C ARG A 840 -9.67 1.98 1.89
N ILE A 841 -8.97 1.24 1.04
CA ILE A 841 -8.90 1.55 -0.40
C ILE A 841 -10.27 1.48 -1.10
N THR A 842 -11.21 0.71 -0.56
CA THR A 842 -12.60 0.60 -1.05
C THR A 842 -13.61 1.36 -0.18
N SER A 843 -13.15 2.25 0.73
CA SER A 843 -14.04 2.98 1.63
C SER A 843 -15.08 3.80 0.85
N LYS A 844 -16.33 3.77 1.35
CA LYS A 844 -17.42 4.63 0.86
C LYS A 844 -17.17 6.10 1.20
N ASN A 845 -16.40 6.38 2.25
CA ASN A 845 -15.98 7.72 2.63
C ASN A 845 -14.88 8.19 1.67
N GLN A 846 -15.19 9.21 0.86
CA GLN A 846 -14.27 9.74 -0.15
C GLN A 846 -12.94 10.22 0.45
N ALA A 847 -12.96 10.86 1.62
CA ALA A 847 -11.75 11.39 2.25
C ALA A 847 -10.81 10.25 2.72
N GLU A 848 -11.37 9.19 3.27
CA GLU A 848 -10.63 7.99 3.68
C GLU A 848 -10.04 7.24 2.50
N ARG A 849 -10.83 7.09 1.43
CA ARG A 849 -10.38 6.44 0.20
C ARG A 849 -9.23 7.22 -0.44
N GLN A 850 -9.38 8.53 -0.61
CA GLN A 850 -8.32 9.41 -1.16
C GLN A 850 -7.07 9.46 -0.26
N GLY A 851 -7.22 9.32 1.06
CA GLY A 851 -6.10 9.13 1.98
C GLY A 851 -5.34 7.83 1.69
N SER A 852 -6.08 6.73 1.52
CA SER A 852 -5.52 5.40 1.24
C SER A 852 -4.86 5.33 -0.14
N GLU A 853 -5.47 5.93 -1.17
CA GLU A 853 -4.91 6.00 -2.52
C GLU A 853 -3.56 6.72 -2.54
N ARG A 854 -3.44 7.85 -1.82
CA ARG A 854 -2.15 8.57 -1.68
C ARG A 854 -1.10 7.74 -0.94
N ALA A 855 -1.49 7.06 0.13
CA ALA A 855 -0.59 6.18 0.86
C ALA A 855 -0.12 5.01 0.00
N ALA A 856 -1.01 4.44 -0.83
CA ALA A 856 -0.74 3.33 -1.73
C ALA A 856 0.28 3.68 -2.83
N ILE A 857 0.23 4.89 -3.37
CA ILE A 857 1.21 5.38 -4.36
C ILE A 857 2.60 5.55 -3.73
N ASN A 858 2.63 6.03 -2.49
CA ASN A 858 3.87 6.40 -1.79
C ASN A 858 4.59 5.19 -1.18
N ALA A 859 3.85 4.23 -0.63
CA ALA A 859 4.41 3.11 0.12
C ALA A 859 5.45 2.29 -0.66
N PRO A 860 5.30 1.98 -1.96
CA PRO A 860 6.33 1.27 -2.72
C PRO A 860 7.66 2.02 -2.80
N ILE A 861 7.64 3.36 -2.99
CA ILE A 861 8.85 4.18 -3.13
C ILE A 861 9.54 4.31 -1.77
N GLN A 862 8.80 4.76 -0.75
CA GLN A 862 9.36 4.93 0.60
C GLN A 862 9.79 3.62 1.22
N GLY A 863 9.04 2.54 1.00
CA GLY A 863 9.40 1.23 1.50
C GLY A 863 10.62 0.67 0.81
N THR A 864 10.76 0.88 -0.51
CA THR A 864 11.99 0.49 -1.22
C THR A 864 13.21 1.26 -0.69
N CYS A 865 13.07 2.54 -0.34
CA CYS A 865 14.14 3.30 0.33
C CYS A 865 14.53 2.65 1.65
N ALA A 866 13.53 2.37 2.50
CA ALA A 866 13.75 1.76 3.80
C ALA A 866 14.44 0.39 3.65
N ASP A 867 13.99 -0.43 2.72
CA ASP A 867 14.58 -1.74 2.45
C ASP A 867 16.04 -1.64 2.00
N ILE A 868 16.38 -0.65 1.16
CA ILE A 868 17.77 -0.41 0.73
C ILE A 868 18.65 0.01 1.92
N ILE A 869 18.18 0.96 2.74
CA ILE A 869 18.93 1.42 3.92
C ILE A 869 19.15 0.26 4.90
N LYS A 870 18.11 -0.51 5.20
CA LYS A 870 18.20 -1.69 6.09
C LYS A 870 19.21 -2.71 5.58
N ARG A 871 19.22 -2.97 4.26
CA ARG A 871 20.22 -3.85 3.65
C ARG A 871 21.63 -3.28 3.68
N ALA A 872 21.80 -1.97 3.53
CA ALA A 872 23.08 -1.30 3.71
C ALA A 872 23.58 -1.50 5.15
N MET A 873 22.71 -1.32 6.14
CA MET A 873 23.04 -1.49 7.56
C MET A 873 23.53 -2.91 7.86
N VAL A 874 22.80 -3.93 7.40
CA VAL A 874 23.15 -5.35 7.57
C VAL A 874 24.52 -5.69 6.96
N ARG A 875 24.86 -5.07 5.84
CA ARG A 875 26.12 -5.33 5.13
C ARG A 875 27.30 -4.54 5.66
N MET A 876 27.06 -3.47 6.41
CA MET A 876 28.06 -2.48 6.74
C MET A 876 29.17 -3.04 7.62
N GLN A 877 28.81 -3.61 8.77
CA GLN A 877 29.78 -4.08 9.75
C GLN A 877 30.68 -5.20 9.20
N PRO A 878 30.14 -6.26 8.54
CA PRO A 878 31.01 -7.30 7.94
C PRO A 878 31.97 -6.75 6.88
N GLU A 879 31.58 -5.73 6.12
CA GLU A 879 32.44 -5.15 5.08
C GLU A 879 33.51 -4.23 5.66
N LEU A 880 33.20 -3.50 6.74
CA LEU A 880 34.19 -2.73 7.51
C LEU A 880 35.20 -3.67 8.18
N GLU A 881 34.76 -4.77 8.77
CA GLU A 881 35.64 -5.78 9.37
C GLU A 881 36.62 -6.38 8.36
N LYS A 882 36.13 -6.77 7.17
CA LYS A 882 36.99 -7.25 6.07
C LYS A 882 38.03 -6.22 5.62
N ALA A 883 37.72 -4.93 5.74
CA ALA A 883 38.63 -3.84 5.43
C ALA A 883 39.61 -3.50 6.58
N GLY A 884 39.57 -4.23 7.71
CA GLY A 884 40.38 -3.94 8.89
C GLY A 884 39.85 -2.77 9.73
N LEU A 885 38.60 -2.35 9.51
CA LEU A 885 37.93 -1.21 10.14
C LEU A 885 36.81 -1.65 11.10
N GLY A 886 36.92 -2.84 11.69
CA GLY A 886 35.88 -3.40 12.58
C GLY A 886 35.59 -2.57 13.84
N HIS A 887 36.46 -1.61 14.19
CA HIS A 887 36.27 -0.67 15.30
C HIS A 887 35.39 0.53 14.95
N VAL A 888 35.04 0.75 13.68
CA VAL A 888 34.08 1.78 13.25
C VAL A 888 32.69 1.39 13.75
N ARG A 889 32.02 2.29 14.49
CA ARG A 889 30.72 2.00 15.11
C ARG A 889 29.61 2.73 14.37
N MET A 890 28.62 2.00 13.87
CA MET A 890 27.35 2.60 13.46
C MET A 890 26.54 2.97 14.71
N LEU A 891 26.13 4.23 14.79
CA LEU A 891 25.46 4.79 15.96
C LEU A 891 23.98 5.04 15.70
N LEU A 892 23.65 5.76 14.62
CA LEU A 892 22.29 6.22 14.34
C LEU A 892 21.88 5.95 12.91
N GLN A 893 20.58 5.73 12.74
CA GLN A 893 19.86 5.82 11.47
C GLN A 893 18.81 6.93 11.61
N VAL A 894 18.89 7.96 10.77
CA VAL A 894 17.97 9.11 10.78
C VAL A 894 17.56 9.44 9.35
N HIS A 895 16.26 9.33 9.04
CA HIS A 895 15.73 9.49 7.68
C HIS A 895 16.41 8.56 6.67
N ASP A 896 17.32 9.09 5.84
CA ASP A 896 18.07 8.38 4.82
C ASP A 896 19.59 8.42 5.11
N GLU A 897 19.97 8.86 6.32
CA GLU A 897 21.34 9.04 6.82
C GLU A 897 21.74 7.92 7.81
N LEU A 898 22.99 7.48 7.70
CA LEU A 898 23.70 6.65 8.67
C LEU A 898 24.83 7.43 9.33
N VAL A 899 24.88 7.42 10.66
CA VAL A 899 25.92 8.11 11.45
C VAL A 899 26.85 7.11 12.11
N PHE A 900 28.15 7.38 11.99
CA PHE A 900 29.24 6.54 12.47
C PHE A 900 30.15 7.30 13.41
N GLU A 901 30.88 6.57 14.26
CA GLU A 901 31.95 7.08 15.10
C GLU A 901 33.22 6.26 14.88
N LEU A 902 34.33 6.96 14.62
CA LEU A 902 35.62 6.35 14.25
C LEU A 902 36.80 7.31 14.48
N PRO A 903 38.04 6.81 14.57
CA PRO A 903 39.23 7.66 14.58
C PRO A 903 39.34 8.51 13.31
N GLU A 904 39.80 9.75 13.45
CA GLU A 904 39.95 10.68 12.32
C GLU A 904 40.86 10.13 11.20
N ALA A 905 41.89 9.36 11.57
CA ALA A 905 42.82 8.74 10.62
C ALA A 905 42.14 7.73 9.67
N ASP A 906 41.02 7.14 10.08
CA ASP A 906 40.33 6.09 9.33
C ASP A 906 39.21 6.62 8.41
N VAL A 907 38.87 7.91 8.51
CA VAL A 907 37.77 8.53 7.74
C VAL A 907 37.89 8.23 6.24
N ALA A 908 39.05 8.46 5.64
CA ALA A 908 39.22 8.26 4.20
C ALA A 908 39.08 6.79 3.76
N ALA A 909 39.44 5.83 4.63
CA ALA A 909 39.31 4.41 4.34
C ALA A 909 37.85 3.95 4.55
N ALA A 910 37.24 4.37 5.66
CA ALA A 910 35.86 4.05 5.99
C ALA A 910 34.86 4.64 4.98
N SER A 911 35.03 5.90 4.56
CA SER A 911 34.16 6.56 3.56
C SER A 911 34.02 5.73 2.28
N LYS A 912 35.13 5.17 1.76
CA LYS A 912 35.11 4.34 0.55
C LYS A 912 34.30 3.05 0.73
N VAL A 913 34.41 2.42 1.90
CA VAL A 913 33.66 1.20 2.22
C VAL A 913 32.17 1.53 2.39
N ILE A 914 31.86 2.58 3.16
CA ILE A 914 30.49 3.02 3.46
C ILE A 914 29.77 3.42 2.17
N GLU A 915 30.38 4.26 1.34
CA GLU A 915 29.83 4.69 0.05
C GLU A 915 29.53 3.49 -0.86
N ARG A 916 30.50 2.57 -1.01
CA ARG A 916 30.31 1.35 -1.80
C ARG A 916 29.15 0.50 -1.29
N VAL A 917 29.10 0.24 0.02
CA VAL A 917 28.07 -0.60 0.64
C VAL A 917 26.69 0.02 0.46
N MET A 918 26.56 1.32 0.71
CA MET A 918 25.30 2.05 0.53
C MET A 918 24.88 2.09 -0.94
N ALA A 919 25.77 2.46 -1.86
CA ALA A 919 25.44 2.55 -3.28
C ALA A 919 25.02 1.20 -3.90
N SER A 920 25.62 0.09 -3.43
CA SER A 920 25.34 -1.28 -3.92
C SER A 920 24.32 -2.05 -3.08
N ALA A 921 23.68 -1.42 -2.09
CA ALA A 921 22.81 -2.10 -1.14
C ALA A 921 21.61 -2.79 -1.81
N ALA A 922 21.15 -2.31 -2.98
CA ALA A 922 20.09 -2.94 -3.77
C ALA A 922 20.51 -4.29 -4.41
N GLU A 923 21.79 -4.48 -4.75
CA GLU A 923 22.25 -5.68 -5.47
C GLU A 923 22.51 -6.88 -4.55
N PRO A 924 22.48 -8.13 -5.03
CA PRO A 924 22.05 -8.57 -6.35
C PRO A 924 20.53 -8.70 -6.47
N ALA A 925 19.78 -8.43 -5.39
CA ALA A 925 18.33 -8.66 -5.34
C ALA A 925 17.57 -7.78 -6.35
N VAL A 926 18.00 -6.53 -6.54
CA VAL A 926 17.46 -5.60 -7.51
C VAL A 926 18.63 -4.85 -8.15
N LYS A 927 18.70 -4.85 -9.47
CA LYS A 927 19.65 -4.03 -10.23
C LYS A 927 18.96 -2.74 -10.64
N LEU A 928 19.46 -1.62 -10.12
CA LEU A 928 18.97 -0.29 -10.47
C LEU A 928 19.74 0.24 -11.69
N ASP A 929 19.02 0.79 -12.66
CA ASP A 929 19.62 1.50 -13.81
C ASP A 929 19.86 2.99 -13.51
N VAL A 930 19.54 3.42 -12.28
CA VAL A 930 19.85 4.75 -11.73
C VAL A 930 20.88 4.59 -10.62
N PRO A 931 22.02 5.30 -10.67
CA PRO A 931 23.02 5.22 -9.62
C PRO A 931 22.47 5.81 -8.31
N LEU A 932 22.74 5.16 -7.17
CA LEU A 932 22.44 5.72 -5.85
C LEU A 932 23.63 6.57 -5.38
N GLY A 933 23.43 7.88 -5.27
CA GLY A 933 24.45 8.79 -4.73
C GLY A 933 24.47 8.78 -3.21
N VAL A 934 25.66 8.95 -2.62
CA VAL A 934 25.86 9.07 -1.17
C VAL A 934 26.74 10.29 -0.90
N GLU A 935 26.27 11.19 -0.05
CA GLU A 935 27.04 12.33 0.45
C GLU A 935 27.62 11.97 1.82
N ILE A 936 28.93 12.14 1.97
CA ILE A 936 29.64 11.83 3.22
C ILE A 936 30.34 13.08 3.75
N GLY A 937 30.03 13.42 4.99
CA GLY A 937 30.74 14.45 5.76
C GLY A 937 31.25 13.91 7.09
N SER A 938 32.24 14.59 7.67
CA SER A 938 32.81 14.21 8.97
C SER A 938 33.16 15.43 9.80
N GLY A 939 33.00 15.34 11.12
CA GLY A 939 33.29 16.43 12.04
C GLY A 939 33.29 16.00 13.51
N SER A 940 33.61 16.92 14.40
CA SER A 940 33.62 16.66 15.85
C SER A 940 32.21 16.51 16.46
N SER A 941 31.20 17.02 15.76
CA SER A 941 29.79 16.93 16.14
C SER A 941 28.94 16.43 14.97
N TRP A 942 27.72 15.97 15.25
CA TRP A 942 26.79 15.56 14.21
C TRP A 942 26.40 16.75 13.34
N GLY A 943 26.25 17.95 13.94
CA GLY A 943 26.00 19.18 13.22
C GLY A 943 27.13 19.65 12.31
N ALA A 944 28.39 19.26 12.57
CA ALA A 944 29.53 19.54 11.70
C ALA A 944 29.77 18.47 10.62
N ALA A 945 29.36 17.23 10.89
CA ALA A 945 29.45 16.13 9.93
C ALA A 945 28.34 16.18 8.86
N HIS A 946 27.17 16.72 9.23
CA HIS A 946 26.03 16.99 8.35
C HIS A 946 26.14 18.37 7.71
#